data_AF-G7Y3C7-F1
#
_entry.id   AF-G7Y3C7-F1
#
_cell.length_a   1.000
_cell.length_b   1.000
_cell.length_c   1.000
_cell.angle_alpha   90.00
_cell.angle_beta   90.00
_cell.angle_gamma   90.00
#
_symmetry.space_group_name_H-M   'P 1'
#
loop_
_entity.id
_entity.type
_entity.pdbx_description
1 polymer ?
#
loop_
_entity_poly.entity_id
_entity_poly.type
_entity_poly.pdbx_seq_one_letter_code
_entity_poly.pdbx_strand_id
1 'polypeptide(L)'
;MDFYVTVPPPVHYLDSTQAFQVLNREEKQYIFSCAQASWIGGLIDLIQTSPEAAGVFLLMLRVFGSQDPDSMAREAKKSGFSDTEIEAALSYFACVFGNLGNYQNFGDTKFVPSICANRLTQFLSTNTYFSDQTTGIQDLWNELLPAIYSLSPRRLRLGFGPHDGLSTYYSANCSREDAEIVQKFLKTAKLEAYNTRLFKEPVEEAGKLLFTLRFACADRRIVDAEHVDDIPSNWHLQLEYGDMHELMSLLVSSCHEASTHALNEDEARMWSLYADSFQSGSIDTHKAASKVWVSDKNPAVETYIGFIESYRDPLGVRGEFEGFVAVVNKMMSAKFQQLVDNAVEILAQLPWPRSYERDKFSKPDFTSLDVVMFASSGIPLGINIPNYDDVREKHGFKNVALGNVISARFKDPKVDFLSEADRALYLANIETAYEIQVGLHELLGHGSGKLFRRDNDGLFNFDRETTKDFLTGGLVEHWYEPGETWDSVFATLSSPMEECRAECVGVYLCDLHNVLRLFGVDVHGKQSDQSVHDVVYVNWLSMVRSGVMGMEFYSPAENGGDTGAWRQAHSCARYAILRVLMEADPTMVRVDQVTGADGAPDLLITLDRNKLKTVAKPAIGTFLAKLQYYKSTANVRDGKAFFMNYSELLPEHLAVRKIVIDRKRPRPLFVQPNLRQVNGEIELVPYPTTYAGLIQSYVDRFRELPRGPQAVKALEAAWRRDQPVPDNVTTRMRAVVRHRVSAFGTCSSLINENHRRFQTPVRPYSVRIIGNIVFQLASINGNRGTDAYRLISKRDTKAENRKIIESEYSEGCGWNTTRSLDRADWFVPCVQEGGMDTSAAEKLPQIIDKVDFEYDAVNWLKSNKDEPKTAADARRKLREVLRRQSDACRRNEIALGRPEFNIPYGRPGADSQGTEAFDWFPPRKWPINAVHLIVYIHGGYWRAIDLPECTNFATPITQAGGIFVAVGYRLAPWQTIHEMPRQLCVALTHIIDYTEKRIEQETHSQLQVKLHLMGHSAGAHLALETVMAGLQAQQDSNDRWLKDLGTMVLIAGIYDVRPMVHTFINTALRLRSADEAWACSPLRLFTDFPKDHFRQMSHIDVLFAWAEYDPPALIQQSQDMSKIYAEYSKTYGGQLYTGRVETYCAKYEDHFTTIMNLNNGTSGSALLKKILEFIGLL
;
A
#
# COMPACT_ATOMS: atom_id res chain seq x y z
N MET A 1 -11.20 -1.07 -3.91
CA MET A 1 -10.05 -0.21 -4.28
C MET A 1 -10.49 1.22 -4.04
N ASP A 2 -9.97 1.83 -2.98
CA ASP A 2 -10.84 2.57 -2.09
C ASP A 2 -10.36 4.02 -1.90
N PHE A 3 -11.22 4.96 -2.30
CA PHE A 3 -11.28 6.38 -1.92
C PHE A 3 -10.00 7.23 -1.98
N TYR A 4 -9.68 7.77 -3.18
CA TYR A 4 -8.73 8.88 -3.33
C TYR A 4 -9.29 10.25 -2.90
N VAL A 5 -10.60 10.32 -2.64
CA VAL A 5 -11.35 11.53 -2.29
C VAL A 5 -11.41 11.67 -0.77
N THR A 6 -11.11 12.86 -0.25
CA THR A 6 -11.21 13.14 1.20
C THR A 6 -12.66 13.01 1.71
N VAL A 7 -12.96 11.88 2.36
CA VAL A 7 -13.98 11.85 3.43
C VAL A 7 -13.46 12.78 4.54
N PRO A 8 -14.18 13.85 4.92
CA PRO A 8 -13.65 14.83 5.87
C PRO A 8 -13.35 14.17 7.24
N PRO A 9 -12.09 14.22 7.73
CA PRO A 9 -11.70 13.56 8.98
C PRO A 9 -12.21 14.33 10.20
N PRO A 10 -12.60 13.65 11.29
CA PRO A 10 -12.98 14.33 12.53
C PRO A 10 -11.85 15.23 13.04
N VAL A 11 -12.18 16.42 13.55
CA VAL A 11 -11.22 17.34 14.14
C VAL A 11 -11.34 17.26 15.66
N HIS A 12 -10.21 17.20 16.36
CA HIS A 12 -10.14 17.22 17.82
C HIS A 12 -9.15 18.29 18.29
N TYR A 13 -9.36 18.87 19.46
CA TYR A 13 -8.42 19.81 20.08
C TYR A 13 -7.52 19.07 21.07
N LEU A 14 -6.21 19.32 20.99
CA LEU A 14 -5.21 18.72 21.86
C LEU A 14 -5.01 19.60 23.09
N ASP A 15 -5.84 19.37 24.11
CA ASP A 15 -5.84 20.22 25.30
C ASP A 15 -4.63 19.94 26.21
N SER A 16 -3.76 20.93 26.37
CA SER A 16 -2.65 20.93 27.33
C SER A 16 -2.81 22.01 28.42
N THR A 17 -3.99 22.63 28.52
CA THR A 17 -4.21 23.86 29.31
C THR A 17 -3.87 23.69 30.78
N GLN A 18 -4.35 22.63 31.43
CA GLN A 18 -4.06 22.40 32.86
C GLN A 18 -2.58 22.10 33.11
N ALA A 19 -1.97 21.28 32.25
CA ALA A 19 -0.56 20.92 32.34
C ALA A 19 0.36 22.14 32.13
N PHE A 20 0.04 23.02 31.18
CA PHE A 20 0.78 24.26 30.93
C PHE A 20 0.56 25.32 32.03
N GLN A 21 -0.64 25.40 32.63
CA GLN A 21 -0.93 26.36 33.70
C GLN A 21 -0.05 26.16 34.93
N VAL A 22 0.22 24.91 35.34
CA VAL A 22 1.01 24.59 36.54
C VAL A 22 2.54 24.78 36.37
N LEU A 23 2.99 25.22 35.21
CA LEU A 23 4.41 25.48 34.95
C LEU A 23 4.86 26.86 35.43
N ASN A 24 6.10 26.93 35.91
CA ASN A 24 6.82 28.15 36.19
C ASN A 24 7.34 28.83 34.89
N ARG A 25 7.98 29.99 35.03
CA ARG A 25 8.43 30.81 33.91
C ARG A 25 9.58 30.18 33.10
N GLU A 26 10.49 29.50 33.76
CA GLU A 26 11.64 28.81 33.15
C GLU A 26 11.18 27.55 32.42
N GLU A 27 10.33 26.73 33.06
CA GLU A 27 9.63 25.59 32.41
C GLU A 27 8.93 26.01 31.11
N LYS A 28 8.23 27.16 31.12
CA LYS A 28 7.54 27.73 29.94
C LYS A 28 8.50 28.27 28.87
N GLN A 29 9.60 28.90 29.26
CA GLN A 29 10.60 29.44 28.33
C GLN A 29 11.39 28.31 27.64
N TYR A 30 11.66 27.22 28.36
CA TYR A 30 12.24 25.99 27.79
C TYR A 30 11.32 25.38 26.74
N ILE A 31 10.03 25.15 27.07
CA ILE A 31 9.02 24.66 26.13
C ILE A 31 8.97 25.51 24.86
N PHE A 32 9.01 26.84 24.98
CA PHE A 32 8.93 27.75 23.84
C PHE A 32 10.09 27.54 22.84
N SER A 33 11.33 27.43 23.33
CA SER A 33 12.49 27.20 22.47
C SER A 33 12.55 25.76 21.92
N CYS A 34 12.15 24.75 22.69
CA CYS A 34 12.03 23.37 22.20
C CYS A 34 10.94 23.23 21.13
N ALA A 35 9.81 23.91 21.29
CA ALA A 35 8.72 23.95 20.32
C ALA A 35 9.11 24.67 19.03
N GLN A 36 9.92 25.74 19.13
CA GLN A 36 10.50 26.41 17.97
C GLN A 36 11.44 25.47 17.20
N ALA A 37 12.35 24.76 17.87
CA ALA A 37 13.23 23.78 17.21
C ALA A 37 12.42 22.69 16.50
N SER A 38 11.44 22.12 17.19
CA SER A 38 10.58 21.04 16.69
C SER A 38 9.76 21.47 15.46
N TRP A 39 9.11 22.65 15.49
CA TRP A 39 8.33 23.13 14.32
C TRP A 39 9.17 23.56 13.12
N ILE A 40 10.42 23.96 13.31
CA ILE A 40 11.36 24.20 12.20
C ILE A 40 11.78 22.86 11.58
N GLY A 41 12.06 21.86 12.43
CA GLY A 41 12.40 20.51 12.02
C GLY A 41 11.27 19.83 11.22
N GLY A 42 10.03 19.88 11.70
CA GLY A 42 8.87 19.29 11.01
C GLY A 42 8.55 19.90 9.63
N LEU A 43 9.20 20.98 9.20
CA LEU A 43 9.13 21.40 7.79
C LEU A 43 9.90 20.47 6.85
N ILE A 44 10.70 19.53 7.38
CA ILE A 44 11.43 18.51 6.63
C ILE A 44 10.48 17.42 6.08
N ASP A 45 9.41 17.07 6.79
CA ASP A 45 8.38 16.10 6.36
C ASP A 45 7.74 16.47 5.01
N LEU A 46 7.62 17.77 4.75
CA LEU A 46 7.12 18.35 3.50
C LEU A 46 8.10 18.12 2.32
N ILE A 47 9.37 17.87 2.60
CA ILE A 47 10.40 17.45 1.63
C ILE A 47 10.48 15.92 1.55
N GLN A 48 10.22 15.21 2.66
CA GLN A 48 10.26 13.73 2.73
C GLN A 48 8.97 13.04 2.20
N THR A 49 7.84 13.75 2.14
CA THR A 49 6.55 13.19 1.68
C THR A 49 6.39 13.18 0.16
N SER A 50 6.49 14.34 -0.52
CA SER A 50 6.29 14.40 -1.98
C SER A 50 6.90 15.65 -2.64
N PRO A 51 7.16 15.63 -3.97
CA PRO A 51 7.71 16.78 -4.69
C PRO A 51 6.84 18.04 -4.62
N GLU A 52 5.52 17.89 -4.46
CA GLU A 52 4.58 19.00 -4.35
C GLU A 52 4.25 19.44 -2.91
N ALA A 53 4.49 18.61 -1.88
CA ALA A 53 3.97 18.83 -0.53
C ALA A 53 4.39 20.18 0.08
N ALA A 54 5.69 20.49 0.09
CA ALA A 54 6.20 21.80 0.53
C ALA A 54 5.60 22.98 -0.26
N GLY A 55 5.42 22.83 -1.58
CA GLY A 55 4.77 23.84 -2.41
C GLY A 55 3.31 24.10 -2.02
N VAL A 56 2.53 23.04 -1.77
CA VAL A 56 1.12 23.15 -1.37
C VAL A 56 1.00 23.80 0.02
N PHE A 57 1.89 23.46 0.95
CA PHE A 57 1.98 24.11 2.26
C PHE A 57 2.36 25.61 2.15
N LEU A 58 3.31 25.96 1.29
CA LEU A 58 3.68 27.36 1.00
C LEU A 58 2.52 28.14 0.38
N LEU A 59 1.75 27.53 -0.52
CA LEU A 59 0.52 28.12 -1.06
C LEU A 59 -0.51 28.39 0.05
N MET A 60 -0.75 27.41 0.92
CA MET A 60 -1.69 27.53 2.03
C MET A 60 -1.29 28.64 3.01
N LEU A 61 0.00 28.77 3.36
CA LEU A 61 0.49 29.88 4.18
C LEU A 61 0.33 31.25 3.50
N ARG A 62 0.46 31.35 2.17
CA ARG A 62 0.23 32.60 1.43
C ARG A 62 -1.26 32.96 1.38
N VAL A 63 -2.13 31.99 1.07
CA VAL A 63 -3.60 32.15 1.00
C VAL A 63 -4.18 32.51 2.35
N PHE A 64 -4.04 31.64 3.35
CA PHE A 64 -4.65 31.85 4.66
C PHE A 64 -3.87 32.87 5.52
N GLY A 65 -2.64 33.20 5.12
CA GLY A 65 -1.90 34.34 5.65
C GLY A 65 -2.43 35.70 5.18
N SER A 66 -3.00 35.81 3.98
CA SER A 66 -3.54 37.07 3.45
C SER A 66 -5.02 37.30 3.79
N GLN A 67 -5.80 36.24 4.01
CA GLN A 67 -7.21 36.32 4.42
C GLN A 67 -7.57 35.10 5.29
N ASP A 68 -8.18 35.31 6.46
CA ASP A 68 -8.46 34.22 7.41
C ASP A 68 -9.46 33.19 6.84
N PRO A 69 -9.37 31.90 7.24
CA PRO A 69 -10.20 30.83 6.67
C PRO A 69 -11.69 31.05 6.86
N ASP A 70 -12.11 31.63 7.99
CA ASP A 70 -13.51 31.93 8.25
C ASP A 70 -14.02 33.11 7.38
N SER A 71 -13.18 34.10 7.07
CA SER A 71 -13.51 35.16 6.11
C SER A 71 -13.58 34.63 4.69
N MET A 72 -12.68 33.71 4.30
CA MET A 72 -12.78 33.00 3.03
C MET A 72 -14.08 32.17 2.96
N ALA A 73 -14.43 31.43 4.01
CA ALA A 73 -15.70 30.70 4.11
C ALA A 73 -16.92 31.62 3.99
N ARG A 74 -16.92 32.76 4.69
CA ARG A 74 -17.97 33.79 4.60
C ARG A 74 -18.10 34.35 3.18
N GLU A 75 -17.00 34.59 2.48
CA GLU A 75 -17.04 35.14 1.11
C GLU A 75 -17.41 34.11 0.05
N ALA A 76 -16.95 32.86 0.20
CA ALA A 76 -17.43 31.71 -0.57
C ALA A 76 -18.95 31.52 -0.40
N LYS A 77 -19.47 31.65 0.83
CA LYS A 77 -20.90 31.56 1.10
C LYS A 77 -21.72 32.63 0.34
N LYS A 78 -21.25 33.88 0.31
CA LYS A 78 -21.85 34.96 -0.51
C LYS A 78 -21.74 34.67 -2.01
N SER A 79 -20.63 34.05 -2.42
CA SER A 79 -20.32 33.65 -3.80
C SER A 79 -21.04 32.36 -4.25
N GLY A 80 -22.08 31.93 -3.53
CA GLY A 80 -22.91 30.79 -3.91
C GLY A 80 -22.26 29.42 -3.71
N PHE A 81 -21.42 29.26 -2.68
CA PHE A 81 -20.98 27.95 -2.20
C PHE A 81 -21.93 27.39 -1.14
N SER A 82 -22.20 26.09 -1.23
CA SER A 82 -22.83 25.31 -0.16
C SER A 82 -21.85 25.04 1.00
N ASP A 83 -22.38 24.72 2.18
CA ASP A 83 -21.53 24.43 3.35
C ASP A 83 -20.67 23.18 3.11
N THR A 84 -21.20 22.19 2.39
CA THR A 84 -20.47 20.98 1.98
C THR A 84 -19.31 21.28 1.03
N GLU A 85 -19.43 22.25 0.12
CA GLU A 85 -18.31 22.66 -0.74
C GLU A 85 -17.23 23.43 0.05
N ILE A 86 -17.64 24.27 1.00
CA ILE A 86 -16.72 24.97 1.91
C ILE A 86 -15.99 23.97 2.81
N GLU A 87 -16.70 22.97 3.34
CA GLU A 87 -16.13 21.87 4.11
C GLU A 87 -15.17 21.02 3.26
N ALA A 88 -15.53 20.68 2.03
CA ALA A 88 -14.65 19.96 1.09
C ALA A 88 -13.35 20.71 0.78
N ALA A 89 -13.41 22.04 0.64
CA ALA A 89 -12.23 22.88 0.44
C ALA A 89 -11.37 22.98 1.71
N LEU A 90 -11.96 23.33 2.86
CA LEU A 90 -11.22 23.52 4.11
C LEU A 90 -10.68 22.20 4.68
N SER A 91 -11.43 21.11 4.59
CA SER A 91 -10.96 19.79 5.07
C SER A 91 -9.75 19.30 4.30
N TYR A 92 -9.64 19.55 2.99
CA TYR A 92 -8.42 19.24 2.23
C TYR A 92 -7.19 20.00 2.76
N PHE A 93 -7.28 21.32 2.93
CA PHE A 93 -6.15 22.11 3.43
C PHE A 93 -5.80 21.78 4.89
N ALA A 94 -6.80 21.50 5.73
CA ALA A 94 -6.57 21.00 7.08
C ALA A 94 -5.91 19.60 7.09
N CYS A 95 -6.26 18.70 6.16
CA CYS A 95 -5.55 17.43 5.99
C CYS A 95 -4.08 17.65 5.62
N VAL A 96 -3.76 18.58 4.69
CA VAL A 96 -2.35 18.84 4.30
C VAL A 96 -1.53 19.39 5.45
N PHE A 97 -2.08 20.31 6.27
CA PHE A 97 -1.39 20.77 7.48
C PHE A 97 -1.25 19.66 8.52
N GLY A 98 -2.32 18.91 8.79
CA GLY A 98 -2.36 17.86 9.82
C GLY A 98 -1.67 16.54 9.45
N ASN A 99 -1.16 16.39 8.22
CA ASN A 99 -0.29 15.28 7.78
C ASN A 99 1.12 15.76 7.38
N LEU A 100 1.41 17.07 7.48
CA LEU A 100 2.61 17.71 6.92
C LEU A 100 2.92 17.30 5.47
N GLY A 101 1.86 17.11 4.66
CA GLY A 101 1.97 16.62 3.29
C GLY A 101 0.63 16.17 2.70
N ASN A 102 0.62 15.80 1.42
CA ASN A 102 -0.59 15.41 0.66
C ASN A 102 -0.84 13.89 0.58
N TYR A 103 -0.24 13.12 1.49
CA TYR A 103 -0.44 11.67 1.66
C TYR A 103 -0.79 11.40 3.13
N GLN A 104 -1.63 10.40 3.39
CA GLN A 104 -2.05 10.05 4.75
C GLN A 104 -0.88 9.47 5.55
N ASN A 105 -0.64 9.97 6.77
CA ASN A 105 0.38 9.44 7.70
C ASN A 105 0.18 7.96 8.11
N PHE A 106 -0.98 7.37 7.80
CA PHE A 106 -1.30 6.01 8.16
C PHE A 106 -1.92 5.26 6.99
N GLY A 107 -1.07 4.55 6.25
CA GLY A 107 -1.41 3.83 5.02
C GLY A 107 -0.84 4.48 3.75
N ASP A 108 -0.20 5.64 3.86
CA ASP A 108 0.60 6.31 2.82
C ASP A 108 -0.10 6.47 1.46
N THR A 109 -1.43 6.56 1.48
CA THR A 109 -2.25 6.84 0.30
C THR A 109 -2.36 8.34 0.06
N LYS A 110 -2.36 8.73 -1.22
CA LYS A 110 -2.62 10.13 -1.60
C LYS A 110 -4.08 10.47 -1.39
N PHE A 111 -4.34 11.67 -0.88
CA PHE A 111 -5.67 12.26 -0.84
C PHE A 111 -5.76 13.51 -1.74
N VAL A 112 -6.87 13.66 -2.47
CA VAL A 112 -7.16 14.83 -3.30
C VAL A 112 -8.44 15.54 -2.82
N PRO A 113 -8.61 16.85 -3.12
CA PRO A 113 -9.77 17.59 -2.64
C PRO A 113 -11.10 16.97 -3.11
N SER A 114 -12.08 16.87 -2.22
CA SER A 114 -13.44 16.37 -2.52
C SER A 114 -14.33 17.37 -3.29
N ILE A 115 -13.69 18.31 -4.00
CA ILE A 115 -14.28 19.39 -4.78
C ILE A 115 -13.45 19.57 -6.05
N CYS A 116 -14.09 19.80 -7.21
CA CYS A 116 -13.38 19.77 -8.49
C CYS A 116 -12.43 20.98 -8.69
N ALA A 117 -11.36 20.79 -9.47
CA ALA A 117 -10.29 21.78 -9.69
C ALA A 117 -10.78 23.19 -10.01
N ASN A 118 -11.75 23.33 -10.91
CA ASN A 118 -12.32 24.63 -11.30
C ASN A 118 -13.05 25.30 -10.13
N ARG A 119 -13.75 24.51 -9.30
CA ARG A 119 -14.52 25.02 -8.16
C ARG A 119 -13.63 25.32 -6.94
N LEU A 120 -12.57 24.57 -6.73
CA LEU A 120 -11.53 24.93 -5.75
C LEU A 120 -10.75 26.18 -6.19
N THR A 121 -10.50 26.36 -7.49
CA THR A 121 -9.94 27.61 -8.02
C THR A 121 -10.89 28.80 -7.77
N GLN A 122 -12.21 28.62 -7.93
CA GLN A 122 -13.20 29.64 -7.56
C GLN A 122 -13.20 29.95 -6.05
N PHE A 123 -13.05 28.94 -5.18
CA PHE A 123 -12.95 29.13 -3.73
C PHE A 123 -11.68 29.93 -3.36
N LEU A 124 -10.53 29.57 -3.93
CA LEU A 124 -9.30 30.34 -3.75
C LEU A 124 -9.42 31.78 -4.30
N SER A 125 -10.22 31.97 -5.36
CA SER A 125 -10.51 33.30 -5.93
C SER A 125 -11.42 34.17 -5.05
N THR A 126 -11.98 33.67 -3.94
CA THR A 126 -12.63 34.53 -2.92
C THR A 126 -11.65 35.07 -1.89
N ASN A 127 -10.35 34.76 -2.02
CA ASN A 127 -9.28 35.50 -1.38
C ASN A 127 -9.01 36.79 -2.18
N THR A 128 -9.10 37.93 -1.52
CA THR A 128 -8.95 39.27 -2.14
C THR A 128 -7.61 39.46 -2.85
N TYR A 129 -6.58 38.72 -2.43
CA TYR A 129 -5.22 38.78 -2.96
C TYR A 129 -4.87 37.64 -3.93
N PHE A 130 -5.81 36.76 -4.29
CA PHE A 130 -5.53 35.61 -5.16
C PHE A 130 -4.82 36.02 -6.47
N SER A 131 -5.35 37.04 -7.13
CA SER A 131 -4.83 37.61 -8.39
C SER A 131 -3.75 38.69 -8.19
N ASP A 132 -3.29 38.93 -6.95
CA ASP A 132 -2.22 39.89 -6.67
C ASP A 132 -0.86 39.24 -6.91
N GLN A 133 -0.20 39.67 -7.99
CA GLN A 133 1.13 39.19 -8.40
C GLN A 133 2.22 39.38 -7.31
N THR A 134 2.04 40.31 -6.37
CA THR A 134 3.00 40.49 -5.27
C THR A 134 2.94 39.36 -4.23
N THR A 135 1.85 38.59 -4.18
CA THR A 135 1.72 37.41 -3.31
C THR A 135 2.17 36.11 -3.97
N GLY A 136 2.13 36.05 -5.32
CA GLY A 136 2.39 34.84 -6.09
C GLY A 136 1.42 33.68 -5.80
N ILE A 137 0.23 33.94 -5.25
CA ILE A 137 -0.77 32.91 -4.92
C ILE A 137 -1.25 32.20 -6.20
N GLN A 138 -1.74 32.95 -7.19
CA GLN A 138 -2.25 32.39 -8.44
C GLN A 138 -1.18 31.62 -9.23
N ASP A 139 0.06 32.13 -9.27
CA ASP A 139 1.16 31.45 -9.99
C ASP A 139 1.53 30.11 -9.33
N LEU A 140 1.65 30.08 -7.99
CA LEU A 140 1.95 28.86 -7.24
C LEU A 140 0.77 27.87 -7.28
N TRP A 141 -0.48 28.34 -7.30
CA TRP A 141 -1.64 27.49 -7.56
C TRP A 141 -1.60 26.85 -8.95
N ASN A 142 -1.33 27.63 -9.99
CA ASN A 142 -1.24 27.14 -11.37
C ASN A 142 -0.11 26.11 -11.55
N GLU A 143 1.02 26.30 -10.86
CA GLU A 143 2.15 25.36 -10.82
C GLU A 143 1.76 24.02 -10.17
N LEU A 144 1.07 24.06 -9.03
CA LEU A 144 0.80 22.89 -8.20
C LEU A 144 -0.49 22.15 -8.58
N LEU A 145 -1.46 22.82 -9.20
CA LEU A 145 -2.77 22.27 -9.55
C LEU A 145 -2.71 20.91 -10.28
N PRO A 146 -1.82 20.70 -11.29
CA PRO A 146 -1.68 19.40 -11.95
C PRO A 146 -1.20 18.31 -10.99
N ALA A 147 -0.31 18.63 -10.05
CA ALA A 147 0.20 17.69 -9.05
C ALA A 147 -0.88 17.36 -8.01
N ILE A 148 -1.58 18.37 -7.47
CA ILE A 148 -2.65 18.22 -6.46
C ILE A 148 -3.68 17.18 -6.90
N TYR A 149 -4.27 17.34 -8.10
CA TYR A 149 -5.31 16.43 -8.61
C TYR A 149 -4.78 15.21 -9.38
N SER A 150 -3.46 15.00 -9.49
CA SER A 150 -2.93 13.84 -10.21
C SER A 150 -3.21 12.53 -9.49
N LEU A 151 -4.05 11.70 -10.10
CA LEU A 151 -4.36 10.31 -9.75
C LEU A 151 -3.67 9.31 -10.68
N SER A 152 -2.48 9.62 -11.20
CA SER A 152 -1.68 8.62 -11.94
C SER A 152 -1.25 7.50 -10.98
N PRO A 153 -1.21 6.21 -11.39
CA PRO A 153 -0.99 5.08 -10.48
C PRO A 153 0.19 5.25 -9.53
N ARG A 154 1.31 5.73 -10.07
CA ARG A 154 2.54 6.05 -9.33
C ARG A 154 2.35 7.04 -8.16
N ARG A 155 1.40 7.97 -8.28
CA ARG A 155 1.10 9.02 -7.29
C ARG A 155 -0.01 8.64 -6.31
N LEU A 156 -0.53 7.40 -6.34
CA LEU A 156 -1.64 6.98 -5.47
C LEU A 156 -1.18 6.57 -4.07
N ARG A 157 0.10 6.22 -3.91
CA ARG A 157 0.72 5.79 -2.64
C ARG A 157 2.21 6.13 -2.61
N LEU A 158 2.81 6.12 -1.42
CA LEU A 158 4.27 6.13 -1.32
C LEU A 158 4.88 4.78 -1.76
N GLY A 159 6.08 4.80 -2.35
CA GLY A 159 6.74 3.62 -2.91
C GLY A 159 7.98 3.92 -3.78
N PHE A 160 8.64 2.87 -4.26
CA PHE A 160 9.80 2.98 -5.15
C PHE A 160 9.43 3.42 -6.58
N GLY A 161 10.42 3.91 -7.32
CA GLY A 161 10.26 4.25 -8.73
C GLY A 161 10.65 3.12 -9.69
N PRO A 162 10.13 3.12 -10.94
CA PRO A 162 9.09 4.00 -11.47
C PRO A 162 7.67 3.42 -11.41
N HIS A 163 7.52 2.15 -10.98
CA HIS A 163 6.25 1.40 -11.04
C HIS A 163 5.49 1.36 -9.71
N ASP A 164 6.17 1.13 -8.60
CA ASP A 164 5.54 0.83 -7.31
C ASP A 164 4.81 2.04 -6.71
N GLY A 165 5.41 3.23 -6.76
CA GLY A 165 4.85 4.45 -6.18
C GLY A 165 5.73 5.69 -6.29
N LEU A 166 5.55 6.61 -5.34
CA LEU A 166 6.28 7.87 -5.25
C LEU A 166 7.04 7.95 -3.92
N SER A 167 8.25 8.49 -3.94
CA SER A 167 9.00 8.83 -2.73
C SER A 167 9.92 10.00 -3.04
N THR A 168 10.34 10.73 -2.01
CA THR A 168 11.41 11.74 -2.08
C THR A 168 12.58 11.42 -1.15
N TYR A 169 12.54 10.30 -0.41
CA TYR A 169 13.72 9.64 0.15
C TYR A 169 14.64 9.07 -0.95
N TYR A 170 14.06 8.81 -2.13
CA TYR A 170 14.76 8.34 -3.32
C TYR A 170 14.44 9.25 -4.52
N SER A 171 15.38 9.42 -5.45
CA SER A 171 15.07 10.07 -6.73
C SER A 171 14.12 9.20 -7.57
N ALA A 172 13.38 9.85 -8.48
CA ALA A 172 12.26 9.22 -9.21
C ALA A 172 12.64 8.04 -10.15
N ASN A 173 13.92 7.73 -10.27
CA ASN A 173 14.56 6.69 -11.08
C ASN A 173 15.37 5.66 -10.27
N CYS A 174 15.42 5.78 -8.93
CA CYS A 174 15.94 4.73 -8.04
C CYS A 174 14.92 3.59 -7.90
N SER A 175 15.39 2.34 -8.02
CA SER A 175 14.65 1.12 -7.72
C SER A 175 14.91 0.63 -6.28
N ARG A 176 14.27 -0.48 -5.90
CA ARG A 176 14.53 -1.17 -4.62
C ARG A 176 15.96 -1.71 -4.55
N GLU A 177 16.41 -2.34 -5.64
CA GLU A 177 17.76 -2.91 -5.75
C GLU A 177 18.84 -1.82 -5.64
N ASP A 178 18.58 -0.63 -6.19
CA ASP A 178 19.49 0.52 -6.04
C ASP A 178 19.70 0.88 -4.56
N ALA A 179 18.62 0.88 -3.78
CA ALA A 179 18.63 1.22 -2.36
C ALA A 179 19.22 0.10 -1.49
N GLU A 180 18.97 -1.17 -1.81
CA GLU A 180 19.53 -2.32 -1.10
C GLU A 180 21.06 -2.42 -1.27
N ILE A 181 21.60 -2.08 -2.44
CA ILE A 181 23.05 -1.95 -2.69
C ILE A 181 23.67 -0.89 -1.77
N VAL A 182 23.08 0.30 -1.70
CA VAL A 182 23.57 1.38 -0.83
C VAL A 182 23.40 1.05 0.65
N GLN A 183 22.36 0.29 1.03
CA GLN A 183 22.18 -0.18 2.41
C GLN A 183 23.24 -1.22 2.82
N LYS A 184 23.68 -2.07 1.90
CA LYS A 184 24.81 -2.99 2.12
C LYS A 184 26.10 -2.21 2.37
N PHE A 185 26.40 -1.23 1.51
CA PHE A 185 27.51 -0.29 1.68
C PHE A 185 27.48 0.43 3.04
N LEU A 186 26.33 0.99 3.44
CA LEU A 186 26.17 1.68 4.72
C LEU A 186 26.50 0.77 5.91
N LYS A 187 26.06 -0.49 5.86
CA LYS A 187 26.39 -1.51 6.88
C LYS A 187 27.90 -1.79 6.96
N THR A 188 28.59 -1.86 5.83
CA THR A 188 30.05 -2.07 5.78
C THR A 188 30.83 -0.85 6.25
N ALA A 189 30.39 0.35 5.87
CA ALA A 189 30.92 1.63 6.34
C ALA A 189 30.58 1.95 7.82
N LYS A 190 29.69 1.16 8.44
CA LYS A 190 29.13 1.36 9.79
C LYS A 190 28.39 2.70 9.95
N LEU A 191 27.67 3.09 8.92
CA LEU A 191 26.85 4.30 8.87
C LEU A 191 25.37 3.92 8.94
N GLU A 192 24.60 4.69 9.72
CA GLU A 192 23.16 4.53 9.85
C GLU A 192 22.43 5.33 8.75
N ALA A 193 21.28 4.83 8.27
CA ALA A 193 20.56 5.45 7.15
C ALA A 193 19.58 6.56 7.54
N TYR A 194 19.27 6.73 8.85
CA TYR A 194 18.17 7.54 9.37
C TYR A 194 18.05 8.95 8.75
N ASN A 195 19.12 9.74 8.69
CA ASN A 195 19.10 11.12 8.17
C ASN A 195 19.51 11.24 6.69
N THR A 196 19.27 10.20 5.87
CA THR A 196 19.77 10.14 4.48
C THR A 196 18.68 10.07 3.41
N ARG A 197 18.99 10.58 2.20
CA ARG A 197 18.19 10.43 0.97
C ARG A 197 19.09 10.03 -0.20
N LEU A 198 18.63 9.16 -1.10
CA LEU A 198 19.46 8.57 -2.16
C LEU A 198 19.03 8.99 -3.57
N PHE A 199 19.92 9.66 -4.29
CA PHE A 199 19.69 10.16 -5.63
C PHE A 199 20.53 9.41 -6.66
N LYS A 200 19.89 8.88 -7.71
CA LYS A 200 20.52 8.37 -8.92
C LYS A 200 20.51 9.50 -9.94
N GLU A 201 21.62 10.23 -10.05
CA GLU A 201 21.68 11.44 -10.86
C GLU A 201 21.58 11.09 -12.37
N PRO A 202 20.96 11.93 -13.21
CA PRO A 202 20.71 11.64 -14.63
C PRO A 202 21.95 11.89 -15.51
N VAL A 203 23.15 11.65 -14.97
CA VAL A 203 24.45 11.89 -15.61
C VAL A 203 25.43 10.77 -15.25
N GLU A 204 26.34 10.49 -16.17
CA GLU A 204 27.48 9.62 -15.90
C GLU A 204 28.72 10.46 -15.57
N GLU A 205 29.47 10.06 -14.53
CA GLU A 205 30.76 10.63 -14.19
C GLU A 205 31.86 9.59 -14.50
N ALA A 206 32.88 9.98 -15.26
CA ALA A 206 33.95 9.09 -15.76
C ALA A 206 33.47 7.80 -16.47
N GLY A 207 32.26 7.78 -17.03
CA GLY A 207 31.66 6.59 -17.66
C GLY A 207 31.01 5.61 -16.66
N LYS A 208 30.64 6.11 -15.48
CA LYS A 208 29.91 5.38 -14.44
C LYS A 208 28.61 6.09 -14.09
N LEU A 209 27.59 5.34 -13.67
CA LEU A 209 26.34 5.89 -13.14
C LEU A 209 26.62 6.60 -11.81
N LEU A 210 26.28 7.90 -11.71
CA LEU A 210 26.45 8.67 -10.49
C LEU A 210 25.27 8.47 -9.53
N PHE A 211 25.61 8.03 -8.32
CA PHE A 211 24.71 7.99 -7.17
C PHE A 211 25.22 8.95 -6.10
N THR A 212 24.30 9.66 -5.47
CA THR A 212 24.58 10.62 -4.41
C THR A 212 23.73 10.29 -3.20
N LEU A 213 24.36 9.83 -2.11
CA LEU A 213 23.72 9.69 -0.81
C LEU A 213 23.83 11.03 -0.09
N ARG A 214 22.70 11.71 0.07
CA ARG A 214 22.61 13.01 0.73
C ARG A 214 22.35 12.84 2.23
N PHE A 215 23.10 13.56 3.06
CA PHE A 215 22.95 13.61 4.52
C PHE A 215 22.33 14.94 4.92
N ALA A 216 21.25 14.90 5.70
CA ALA A 216 20.61 16.09 6.25
C ALA A 216 21.48 16.70 7.36
N CYS A 217 22.08 17.86 7.07
CA CYS A 217 22.92 18.61 7.99
C CYS A 217 23.17 20.07 7.53
N ALA A 218 23.71 20.90 8.42
CA ALA A 218 24.08 22.28 8.11
C ALA A 218 25.49 22.39 7.47
N ASP A 219 26.42 21.50 7.77
CA ASP A 219 27.73 21.46 7.10
C ASP A 219 27.59 21.01 5.64
N ARG A 220 28.33 21.66 4.73
CA ARG A 220 28.31 21.39 3.29
C ARG A 220 29.66 20.86 2.80
N ARG A 221 29.70 19.59 2.39
CA ARG A 221 30.86 18.93 1.77
C ARG A 221 30.41 17.77 0.89
N ILE A 222 31.17 17.46 -0.15
CA ILE A 222 31.00 16.23 -0.95
C ILE A 222 32.30 15.44 -0.80
N VAL A 223 32.19 14.14 -0.55
CA VAL A 223 33.32 13.19 -0.53
C VAL A 223 32.93 11.94 -1.31
N ASP A 224 33.91 11.28 -1.92
CA ASP A 224 33.68 9.95 -2.51
C ASP A 224 33.48 8.90 -1.41
N ALA A 225 32.74 7.85 -1.72
CA ALA A 225 32.57 6.73 -0.81
C ALA A 225 33.89 5.95 -0.60
N GLU A 226 34.27 5.72 0.66
CA GLU A 226 35.31 4.76 1.06
C GLU A 226 34.68 3.38 1.31
N HIS A 227 35.39 2.27 1.08
CA HIS A 227 34.87 0.89 1.16
C HIS A 227 33.78 0.53 0.10
N VAL A 228 34.05 0.86 -1.16
CA VAL A 228 33.14 0.61 -2.31
C VAL A 228 33.08 -0.84 -2.81
N ASP A 229 33.57 -1.83 -2.07
CA ASP A 229 33.53 -3.26 -2.47
C ASP A 229 32.09 -3.80 -2.59
N ASP A 230 31.13 -3.14 -1.94
CA ASP A 230 29.69 -3.43 -2.03
C ASP A 230 28.98 -2.69 -3.19
N ILE A 231 29.67 -1.76 -3.85
CA ILE A 231 29.13 -0.91 -4.91
C ILE A 231 29.53 -1.46 -6.29
N PRO A 232 28.61 -1.59 -7.27
CA PRO A 232 28.92 -2.07 -8.61
C PRO A 232 30.05 -1.27 -9.28
N SER A 233 30.94 -1.96 -10.01
CA SER A 233 32.13 -1.34 -10.60
C SER A 233 31.81 -0.24 -11.63
N ASN A 234 30.62 -0.27 -12.23
CA ASN A 234 30.06 0.74 -13.14
C ASN A 234 29.31 1.88 -12.43
N TRP A 235 29.36 1.97 -11.10
CA TRP A 235 28.80 3.06 -10.30
C TRP A 235 29.89 3.96 -9.69
N HIS A 236 29.51 5.20 -9.41
CA HIS A 236 30.23 6.16 -8.60
C HIS A 236 29.28 6.59 -7.48
N LEU A 237 29.60 6.27 -6.21
CA LEU A 237 28.83 6.73 -5.06
C LEU A 237 29.54 7.91 -4.38
N GLN A 238 28.86 9.05 -4.34
CA GLN A 238 29.27 10.25 -3.60
C GLN A 238 28.42 10.40 -2.33
N LEU A 239 29.04 10.90 -1.26
CA LEU A 239 28.40 11.26 0.00
C LEU A 239 28.31 12.79 0.07
N GLU A 240 27.10 13.33 -0.12
CA GLU A 240 26.81 14.76 -0.11
C GLU A 240 26.25 15.18 1.26
N TYR A 241 27.04 15.90 2.05
CA TYR A 241 26.60 16.54 3.28
C TYR A 241 26.05 17.92 2.96
N GLY A 242 24.91 18.26 3.56
CA GLY A 242 24.26 19.56 3.40
C GLY A 242 22.85 19.51 2.84
N ASP A 243 22.18 18.34 2.91
CA ASP A 243 20.81 18.23 2.48
C ASP A 243 19.91 19.11 3.35
N MET A 244 19.02 19.87 2.70
CA MET A 244 18.15 20.86 3.35
C MET A 244 18.91 21.89 4.24
N HIS A 245 20.18 22.18 3.92
CA HIS A 245 21.11 23.08 4.64
C HIS A 245 20.46 24.32 5.28
N GLU A 246 19.57 25.02 4.56
CA GLU A 246 18.93 26.24 5.03
C GLU A 246 17.95 26.00 6.20
N LEU A 247 17.23 24.88 6.20
CA LEU A 247 16.40 24.44 7.34
C LEU A 247 17.27 23.91 8.48
N MET A 248 18.25 23.06 8.15
CA MET A 248 19.17 22.48 9.14
C MET A 248 19.94 23.55 9.92
N SER A 249 20.38 24.63 9.26
CA SER A 249 21.06 25.76 9.92
C SER A 249 20.16 26.50 10.93
N LEU A 250 18.86 26.62 10.64
CA LEU A 250 17.88 27.21 11.57
C LEU A 250 17.50 26.25 12.70
N LEU A 251 17.50 24.94 12.43
CA LEU A 251 17.30 23.89 13.43
C LEU A 251 18.46 23.86 14.44
N VAL A 252 19.71 23.82 13.98
CA VAL A 252 20.93 23.95 14.82
C VAL A 252 20.85 25.20 15.71
N SER A 253 20.54 26.35 15.11
CA SER A 253 20.37 27.63 15.83
C SER A 253 19.30 27.58 16.92
N SER A 254 18.26 26.75 16.75
CA SER A 254 17.16 26.59 17.70
C SER A 254 17.45 25.53 18.76
N CYS A 255 18.25 24.51 18.44
CA CYS A 255 18.75 23.53 19.40
C CYS A 255 19.71 24.19 20.40
N HIS A 256 20.60 25.08 19.96
CA HIS A 256 21.42 25.89 20.89
C HIS A 256 20.58 26.82 21.77
N GLU A 257 19.45 27.35 21.27
CA GLU A 257 18.54 28.16 22.08
C GLU A 257 17.79 27.32 23.13
N ALA A 258 17.32 26.12 22.77
CA ALA A 258 16.73 25.17 23.71
C ALA A 258 17.75 24.72 24.77
N SER A 259 19.01 24.47 24.37
CA SER A 259 20.15 24.22 25.28
C SER A 259 20.39 25.38 26.25
N THR A 260 20.21 26.63 25.80
CA THR A 260 20.39 27.84 26.63
C THR A 260 19.26 28.03 27.65
N HIS A 261 18.07 27.49 27.39
CA HIS A 261 16.91 27.57 28.29
C HIS A 261 16.62 26.26 29.05
N ALA A 262 17.52 25.29 28.99
CA ALA A 262 17.37 24.00 29.65
C ALA A 262 17.29 24.13 31.18
N LEU A 263 16.50 23.25 31.80
CA LEU A 263 16.22 23.23 33.23
C LEU A 263 17.28 22.44 34.03
N ASN A 264 18.07 21.60 33.35
CA ASN A 264 19.15 20.82 33.95
C ASN A 264 20.35 20.60 32.99
N GLU A 265 21.48 20.11 33.51
CA GLU A 265 22.73 19.94 32.74
C GLU A 265 22.63 18.87 31.63
N ASP A 266 21.88 17.78 31.86
CA ASP A 266 21.68 16.73 30.87
C ASP A 266 20.71 17.18 29.76
N GLU A 267 19.65 17.93 30.10
CA GLU A 267 18.80 18.64 29.12
C GLU A 267 19.65 19.62 28.26
N ALA A 268 20.51 20.44 28.87
CA ALA A 268 21.36 21.38 28.15
C ALA A 268 22.32 20.64 27.19
N ARG A 269 22.89 19.53 27.66
CA ARG A 269 23.85 18.70 26.94
C ARG A 269 23.21 17.92 25.79
N MET A 270 22.02 17.33 25.97
CA MET A 270 21.33 16.64 24.88
C MET A 270 20.97 17.61 23.75
N TRP A 271 20.51 18.82 24.07
CA TRP A 271 20.22 19.83 23.06
C TRP A 271 21.48 20.35 22.32
N SER A 272 22.63 20.44 22.99
CA SER A 272 23.90 20.69 22.31
C SER A 272 24.28 19.54 21.38
N LEU A 273 24.11 18.28 21.79
CA LEU A 273 24.43 17.11 20.97
C LEU A 273 23.43 16.93 19.79
N TYR A 274 22.17 17.30 19.95
CA TYR A 274 21.22 17.43 18.83
C TYR A 274 21.69 18.51 17.85
N ALA A 275 22.14 19.67 18.34
CA ALA A 275 22.71 20.72 17.50
C ALA A 275 23.97 20.23 16.74
N ASP A 276 24.91 19.58 17.41
CA ASP A 276 26.13 19.02 16.80
C ASP A 276 25.80 17.92 15.77
N SER A 277 24.78 17.10 16.03
CA SER A 277 24.24 16.11 15.09
C SER A 277 23.65 16.78 13.84
N PHE A 278 22.81 17.80 14.01
CA PHE A 278 22.19 18.53 12.90
C PHE A 278 23.19 19.44 12.16
N GLN A 279 24.29 19.83 12.80
CA GLN A 279 25.39 20.54 12.15
C GLN A 279 26.19 19.59 11.24
N SER A 280 26.62 18.43 11.77
CA SER A 280 27.58 17.53 11.11
C SER A 280 26.97 16.40 10.27
N GLY A 281 25.70 16.04 10.51
CA GLY A 281 25.03 14.88 9.93
C GLY A 281 25.32 13.55 10.66
N SER A 282 25.88 13.60 11.86
CA SER A 282 26.35 12.43 12.62
C SER A 282 25.25 11.75 13.46
N ILE A 283 24.76 10.60 13.02
CA ILE A 283 23.83 9.76 13.81
C ILE A 283 24.49 9.25 15.11
N ASP A 284 25.81 9.02 15.16
CA ASP A 284 26.49 8.67 16.42
C ASP A 284 26.42 9.80 17.45
N THR A 285 26.37 11.06 17.00
CA THR A 285 26.14 12.22 17.88
C THR A 285 24.69 12.28 18.34
N HIS A 286 23.73 11.91 17.49
CA HIS A 286 22.32 11.75 17.89
C HIS A 286 22.13 10.60 18.90
N LYS A 287 22.82 9.47 18.71
CA LYS A 287 22.91 8.38 19.70
C LYS A 287 23.54 8.85 21.01
N ALA A 288 24.54 9.74 20.97
CA ALA A 288 25.11 10.33 22.18
C ALA A 288 24.11 11.25 22.91
N ALA A 289 23.36 12.09 22.18
CA ALA A 289 22.26 12.89 22.74
C ALA A 289 21.18 11.99 23.37
N SER A 290 20.80 10.92 22.68
CA SER A 290 19.81 9.92 23.13
C SER A 290 20.25 9.21 24.42
N LYS A 291 21.54 8.91 24.58
CA LYS A 291 22.11 8.32 25.81
C LYS A 291 21.99 9.27 27.01
N VAL A 292 22.14 10.58 26.79
CA VAL A 292 21.90 11.61 27.81
C VAL A 292 20.40 11.71 28.11
N TRP A 293 19.56 11.82 27.09
CA TRP A 293 18.09 11.90 27.24
C TRP A 293 17.48 10.69 27.99
N VAL A 294 17.94 9.46 27.74
CA VAL A 294 17.50 8.27 28.51
C VAL A 294 17.92 8.35 29.99
N SER A 295 19.05 9.02 30.28
CA SER A 295 19.61 9.18 31.63
C SER A 295 18.91 10.27 32.44
N ASP A 296 18.35 11.29 31.77
CA ASP A 296 17.49 12.31 32.37
C ASP A 296 16.15 11.68 32.81
N LYS A 297 15.89 11.71 34.13
CA LYS A 297 14.76 10.99 34.77
C LYS A 297 13.83 11.95 35.52
N ASN A 298 12.54 11.87 35.19
CA ASN A 298 11.48 12.74 35.69
C ASN A 298 11.67 14.24 35.35
N PRO A 299 12.04 14.61 34.11
CA PRO A 299 12.06 16.02 33.72
C PRO A 299 10.66 16.64 33.88
N ALA A 300 10.57 17.95 34.09
CA ALA A 300 9.27 18.63 34.10
C ALA A 300 8.65 18.71 32.69
N VAL A 301 9.51 18.76 31.68
CA VAL A 301 9.21 18.95 30.26
C VAL A 301 9.95 17.86 29.51
N GLU A 302 9.22 16.93 28.93
CA GLU A 302 9.78 15.80 28.18
C GLU A 302 9.78 16.15 26.69
N THR A 303 10.91 15.91 26.01
CA THR A 303 11.11 16.31 24.62
C THR A 303 12.14 15.43 23.92
N TYR A 304 11.88 15.12 22.65
CA TYR A 304 12.77 14.36 21.78
C TYR A 304 12.61 14.88 20.34
N ILE A 305 13.69 14.82 19.54
CA ILE A 305 13.74 15.44 18.21
C ILE A 305 14.76 14.75 17.28
N GLY A 306 14.44 14.57 16.00
CA GLY A 306 15.36 14.09 14.97
C GLY A 306 14.70 13.27 13.87
N PHE A 307 15.49 12.47 13.15
CA PHE A 307 15.02 11.50 12.16
C PHE A 307 14.78 10.16 12.84
N ILE A 308 13.56 9.91 13.35
CA ILE A 308 13.33 8.88 14.38
C ILE A 308 12.65 7.62 13.83
N GLU A 309 11.52 7.78 13.15
CA GLU A 309 10.62 6.67 12.79
C GLU A 309 10.70 6.36 11.29
N SER A 310 11.04 5.13 10.92
CA SER A 310 11.34 4.76 9.52
C SER A 310 10.16 4.22 8.71
N TYR A 311 8.93 4.29 9.24
CA TYR A 311 7.74 3.63 8.66
C TYR A 311 7.43 4.04 7.21
N ARG A 312 7.79 5.27 6.81
CA ARG A 312 7.40 5.87 5.52
C ARG A 312 8.48 5.78 4.43
N ASP A 313 9.66 5.23 4.75
CA ASP A 313 10.66 4.84 3.77
C ASP A 313 10.22 3.52 3.10
N PRO A 314 10.10 3.44 1.76
CA PRO A 314 9.86 2.19 1.03
C PRO A 314 10.83 1.01 1.31
N LEU A 315 11.99 1.27 1.95
CA LEU A 315 12.92 0.26 2.46
C LEU A 315 12.88 0.09 4.00
N GLY A 316 12.29 1.04 4.74
CA GLY A 316 12.15 1.00 6.20
C GLY A 316 13.41 1.36 7.00
N VAL A 317 14.38 2.10 6.42
CA VAL A 317 15.70 2.38 7.05
C VAL A 317 16.03 3.88 7.21
N ARG A 318 15.32 4.76 6.52
CA ARG A 318 15.41 6.23 6.63
C ARG A 318 14.29 6.75 7.52
N GLY A 319 14.60 7.66 8.44
CA GLY A 319 13.62 8.21 9.38
C GLY A 319 12.87 9.39 8.78
N GLU A 320 11.57 9.46 9.04
CA GLU A 320 10.84 10.74 9.00
C GLU A 320 11.32 11.64 10.15
N PHE A 321 11.30 12.95 9.94
CA PHE A 321 11.61 13.89 11.00
C PHE A 321 10.45 13.99 12.00
N GLU A 322 10.75 14.01 13.29
CA GLU A 322 9.78 14.42 14.29
C GLU A 322 10.43 15.23 15.42
N GLY A 323 9.61 16.04 16.09
CA GLY A 323 9.96 16.70 17.35
C GLY A 323 8.72 16.96 18.19
N PHE A 324 8.75 16.53 19.47
CA PHE A 324 7.65 16.78 20.40
C PHE A 324 8.10 17.52 21.65
N VAL A 325 7.17 18.25 22.26
CA VAL A 325 7.33 18.85 23.59
C VAL A 325 6.06 18.59 24.38
N ALA A 326 6.20 17.89 25.50
CA ALA A 326 5.09 17.47 26.34
C ALA A 326 5.41 17.69 27.83
N VAL A 327 4.38 17.91 28.63
CA VAL A 327 4.51 18.19 30.06
C VAL A 327 4.18 16.93 30.85
N VAL A 328 5.01 16.59 31.84
CA VAL A 328 4.67 15.50 32.77
C VAL A 328 3.42 15.87 33.54
N ASN A 329 2.36 15.06 33.42
CA ASN A 329 1.14 15.29 34.16
C ASN A 329 1.39 14.94 35.64
N LYS A 330 1.79 15.95 36.43
CA LYS A 330 2.16 15.84 37.84
C LYS A 330 1.01 15.27 38.70
N MET A 331 -0.26 15.46 38.31
CA MET A 331 -1.43 14.88 38.99
C MET A 331 -1.60 13.38 38.68
N MET A 332 -1.51 12.99 37.41
CA MET A 332 -1.60 11.60 36.98
C MET A 332 -0.44 10.77 37.56
N SER A 333 0.76 11.34 37.55
CA SER A 333 1.96 10.76 38.15
C SER A 333 1.81 10.55 39.66
N ALA A 334 1.07 11.42 40.37
CA ALA A 334 0.76 11.24 41.78
C ALA A 334 -0.23 10.10 42.04
N LYS A 335 -1.30 9.97 41.22
CA LYS A 335 -2.21 8.80 41.26
C LYS A 335 -1.42 7.50 41.05
N PHE A 336 -0.56 7.47 40.03
CA PHE A 336 0.30 6.32 39.72
C PHE A 336 1.33 6.00 40.80
N GLN A 337 1.91 7.01 41.46
CA GLN A 337 2.79 6.76 42.59
C GLN A 337 2.02 6.11 43.75
N GLN A 338 0.81 6.57 44.07
CA GLN A 338 -0.01 5.92 45.09
C GLN A 338 -0.41 4.48 44.70
N LEU A 339 -0.64 4.20 43.41
CA LEU A 339 -0.87 2.83 42.93
C LEU A 339 0.36 1.93 43.13
N VAL A 340 1.57 2.47 42.92
CA VAL A 340 2.85 1.81 43.20
C VAL A 340 3.04 1.58 44.71
N ASP A 341 2.74 2.58 45.55
CA ASP A 341 2.88 2.50 47.00
C ASP A 341 1.96 1.43 47.62
N ASN A 342 0.80 1.17 46.98
CA ASN A 342 -0.16 0.13 47.36
C ASN A 342 0.02 -1.19 46.59
N ALA A 343 1.01 -1.30 45.68
CA ALA A 343 1.13 -2.41 44.74
C ALA A 343 1.19 -3.79 45.41
N VAL A 344 1.83 -3.92 46.58
CA VAL A 344 1.97 -5.21 47.28
C VAL A 344 0.62 -5.81 47.71
N GLU A 345 -0.34 -4.98 48.12
CA GLU A 345 -1.70 -5.45 48.48
C GLU A 345 -2.52 -5.83 47.24
N ILE A 346 -2.34 -5.06 46.15
CA ILE A 346 -3.10 -5.23 44.91
C ILE A 346 -2.59 -6.45 44.12
N LEU A 347 -1.27 -6.63 44.01
CA LEU A 347 -0.66 -7.80 43.38
C LEU A 347 -1.03 -9.12 44.08
N ALA A 348 -1.32 -9.08 45.38
CA ALA A 348 -1.81 -10.25 46.13
C ALA A 348 -3.23 -10.71 45.72
N GLN A 349 -3.95 -9.94 44.90
CA GLN A 349 -5.25 -10.33 44.32
C GLN A 349 -5.13 -11.07 42.99
N LEU A 350 -3.93 -11.10 42.38
CA LEU A 350 -3.70 -11.72 41.07
C LEU A 350 -3.81 -13.25 41.12
N PRO A 351 -4.25 -13.91 40.03
CA PRO A 351 -4.70 -15.31 40.05
C PRO A 351 -3.55 -16.34 39.99
N TRP A 352 -2.39 -16.02 40.59
CA TRP A 352 -1.22 -16.90 40.67
C TRP A 352 -0.60 -16.91 42.07
N PRO A 353 0.03 -18.02 42.51
CA PRO A 353 0.65 -18.10 43.83
C PRO A 353 1.87 -17.16 43.95
N ARG A 354 2.16 -16.73 45.18
CA ARG A 354 3.24 -15.76 45.49
C ARG A 354 4.62 -16.16 44.95
N SER A 355 4.90 -17.46 44.75
CA SER A 355 6.15 -17.95 44.15
C SER A 355 6.32 -17.57 42.67
N TYR A 356 5.23 -17.32 41.93
CA TYR A 356 5.23 -16.85 40.54
C TYR A 356 5.29 -15.31 40.43
N GLU A 357 5.37 -14.60 41.56
CA GLU A 357 5.49 -13.15 41.63
C GLU A 357 6.90 -12.70 42.05
N ARG A 358 7.30 -11.48 41.68
CA ARG A 358 8.65 -10.96 41.93
C ARG A 358 8.93 -10.83 43.43
N ASP A 359 10.13 -11.22 43.86
CA ASP A 359 10.54 -11.21 45.27
C ASP A 359 10.48 -9.81 45.87
N LYS A 360 10.82 -8.80 45.05
CA LYS A 360 10.58 -7.37 45.28
C LYS A 360 9.86 -6.79 44.07
N PHE A 361 8.89 -5.91 44.31
CA PHE A 361 8.32 -5.09 43.24
C PHE A 361 9.29 -3.96 42.90
N SER A 362 9.53 -3.74 41.61
CA SER A 362 10.31 -2.62 41.08
C SER A 362 9.38 -1.76 40.23
N LYS A 363 9.21 -0.48 40.59
CA LYS A 363 8.40 0.47 39.83
C LYS A 363 8.89 0.54 38.37
N PRO A 364 8.03 0.29 37.36
CA PRO A 364 8.35 0.57 35.97
C PRO A 364 8.55 2.07 35.71
N ASP A 365 9.48 2.42 34.83
CA ASP A 365 9.72 3.78 34.37
C ASP A 365 8.66 4.15 33.31
N PHE A 366 7.50 4.60 33.79
CA PHE A 366 6.33 4.93 32.98
C PHE A 366 5.80 6.33 33.36
N THR A 367 5.62 7.18 32.35
CA THR A 367 5.20 8.57 32.52
C THR A 367 4.03 8.91 31.60
N SER A 368 2.97 9.51 32.18
CA SER A 368 1.87 10.12 31.42
C SER A 368 2.23 11.56 31.09
N LEU A 369 2.26 11.89 29.80
CA LEU A 369 2.54 13.22 29.29
C LEU A 369 1.30 13.85 28.67
N ASP A 370 1.14 15.15 28.85
CA ASP A 370 0.22 15.96 28.05
C ASP A 370 1.03 16.72 26.99
N VAL A 371 0.80 16.38 25.73
CA VAL A 371 1.47 16.98 24.58
C VAL A 371 1.07 18.44 24.45
N VAL A 372 2.03 19.35 24.54
CA VAL A 372 1.83 20.77 24.23
C VAL A 372 1.92 20.96 22.72
N MET A 373 2.92 20.33 22.09
CA MET A 373 3.03 20.27 20.63
C MET A 373 3.78 19.01 20.15
N PHE A 374 3.51 18.62 18.91
CA PHE A 374 4.14 17.50 18.20
C PHE A 374 4.24 17.88 16.71
N ALA A 375 5.46 18.12 16.25
CA ALA A 375 5.78 18.37 14.85
C ALA A 375 6.20 17.04 14.20
N SER A 376 5.27 16.42 13.48
CA SER A 376 5.40 15.15 12.76
C SER A 376 4.22 15.01 11.80
N SER A 377 4.33 14.15 10.79
CA SER A 377 3.22 13.76 9.92
C SER A 377 2.02 13.20 10.69
N GLY A 378 2.18 12.67 11.90
CA GLY A 378 1.05 12.20 12.72
C GLY A 378 1.33 12.07 14.22
N ILE A 379 0.30 12.22 15.05
CA ILE A 379 0.44 12.11 16.52
C ILE A 379 0.09 10.68 16.98
N PRO A 380 1.03 9.95 17.63
CA PRO A 380 0.79 8.62 18.20
C PRO A 380 -0.07 8.69 19.48
N LEU A 381 -0.33 7.54 20.12
CA LEU A 381 -0.99 7.47 21.44
C LEU A 381 0.01 7.24 22.59
N GLY A 382 1.21 6.78 22.26
CA GLY A 382 2.32 6.52 23.16
C GLY A 382 3.59 6.30 22.33
N ILE A 383 4.75 6.37 22.97
CA ILE A 383 6.07 6.31 22.33
C ILE A 383 7.02 5.43 23.15
N ASN A 384 7.92 4.72 22.48
CA ASN A 384 8.93 3.85 23.09
C ASN A 384 10.28 4.06 22.39
N ILE A 385 11.08 4.99 22.90
CA ILE A 385 12.27 5.55 22.23
C ILE A 385 13.49 5.54 23.17
N PRO A 386 14.73 5.58 22.64
CA PRO A 386 15.10 5.73 21.22
C PRO A 386 14.98 4.42 20.41
N ASN A 387 15.02 4.54 19.08
CA ASN A 387 15.02 3.42 18.12
C ASN A 387 16.42 2.82 17.85
N TYR A 388 17.38 3.09 18.74
CA TYR A 388 18.76 2.62 18.60
C TYR A 388 19.01 1.44 19.55
N ASP A 389 19.03 0.21 19.05
CA ASP A 389 19.19 -1.00 19.88
C ASP A 389 20.45 -0.94 20.76
N ASP A 390 21.57 -0.40 20.25
CA ASP A 390 22.81 -0.25 21.04
C ASP A 390 22.68 0.69 22.25
N VAL A 391 21.68 1.58 22.24
CA VAL A 391 21.27 2.44 23.37
C VAL A 391 20.29 1.68 24.25
N ARG A 392 19.25 1.06 23.67
CA ARG A 392 18.18 0.34 24.37
C ARG A 392 18.74 -0.77 25.26
N GLU A 393 19.70 -1.55 24.76
CA GLU A 393 20.36 -2.63 25.50
C GLU A 393 21.24 -2.16 26.67
N LYS A 394 21.92 -1.02 26.53
CA LYS A 394 23.06 -0.62 27.40
C LYS A 394 22.73 0.53 28.35
N HIS A 395 21.78 1.37 27.97
CA HIS A 395 21.37 2.58 28.70
C HIS A 395 19.86 2.58 29.00
N GLY A 396 19.05 1.89 28.17
CA GLY A 396 17.60 1.77 28.32
C GLY A 396 16.83 2.63 27.31
N PHE A 397 15.54 2.81 27.61
CA PHE A 397 14.56 3.56 26.82
C PHE A 397 13.53 4.19 27.78
N LYS A 398 12.74 5.17 27.33
CA LYS A 398 11.56 5.66 28.08
C LYS A 398 10.28 5.16 27.42
N ASN A 399 9.28 4.81 28.24
CA ASN A 399 7.93 4.48 27.79
C ASN A 399 6.97 5.59 28.19
N VAL A 400 6.18 6.05 27.23
CA VAL A 400 5.39 7.27 27.33
C VAL A 400 3.97 7.02 26.84
N ALA A 401 2.96 7.42 27.63
CA ALA A 401 1.58 7.54 27.17
C ALA A 401 1.21 9.01 26.99
N LEU A 402 0.56 9.35 25.88
CA LEU A 402 0.19 10.72 25.51
C LEU A 402 -1.27 10.97 25.92
N GLY A 403 -1.46 11.28 27.21
CA GLY A 403 -2.75 11.32 27.91
C GLY A 403 -3.79 12.20 27.19
N ASN A 404 -3.46 13.45 26.94
CA ASN A 404 -4.38 14.34 26.22
C ASN A 404 -4.69 13.92 24.76
N VAL A 405 -3.78 13.23 24.05
CA VAL A 405 -4.07 12.68 22.71
C VAL A 405 -5.07 11.53 22.80
N ILE A 406 -4.90 10.66 23.79
CA ILE A 406 -5.81 9.56 24.12
C ILE A 406 -7.21 10.11 24.45
N SER A 407 -7.29 11.04 25.41
CA SER A 407 -8.52 11.72 25.81
C SER A 407 -9.23 12.43 24.66
N ALA A 408 -8.47 13.08 23.77
CA ALA A 408 -9.03 13.77 22.61
C ALA A 408 -9.71 12.79 21.63
N ARG A 409 -9.18 11.57 21.42
CA ARG A 409 -9.84 10.55 20.58
C ARG A 409 -11.09 9.95 21.24
N PHE A 410 -11.13 9.85 22.57
CA PHE A 410 -12.30 9.32 23.27
C PHE A 410 -13.51 10.27 23.30
N LYS A 411 -13.30 11.55 22.95
CA LYS A 411 -14.35 12.58 22.89
C LYS A 411 -15.07 12.65 21.53
N ASP A 412 -14.78 11.71 20.60
CA ASP A 412 -15.52 11.54 19.35
C ASP A 412 -16.96 11.00 19.59
N PRO A 413 -18.02 11.80 19.35
CA PRO A 413 -19.39 11.41 19.69
C PRO A 413 -19.95 10.27 18.82
N LYS A 414 -19.28 9.87 17.74
CA LYS A 414 -19.80 8.85 16.81
C LYS A 414 -19.62 7.40 17.27
N VAL A 415 -18.81 7.14 18.31
CA VAL A 415 -18.40 5.82 18.86
C VAL A 415 -19.14 4.61 18.26
N ASP A 416 -18.55 4.05 17.20
CA ASP A 416 -19.18 3.05 16.33
C ASP A 416 -19.46 1.73 17.06
N PHE A 417 -20.48 1.00 16.59
CA PHE A 417 -20.90 -0.33 17.05
C PHE A 417 -21.47 -0.45 18.48
N LEU A 418 -21.80 0.65 19.15
CA LEU A 418 -22.48 0.64 20.45
C LEU A 418 -23.96 0.98 20.34
N SER A 419 -24.77 0.50 21.29
CA SER A 419 -26.15 0.99 21.46
C SER A 419 -26.14 2.47 21.87
N GLU A 420 -27.24 3.19 21.69
CA GLU A 420 -27.29 4.61 22.10
C GLU A 420 -27.08 4.80 23.61
N ALA A 421 -27.58 3.89 24.44
CA ALA A 421 -27.38 3.90 25.88
C ALA A 421 -25.91 3.59 26.25
N ASP A 422 -25.32 2.56 25.62
CA ASP A 422 -23.91 2.19 25.85
C ASP A 422 -22.96 3.27 25.35
N ARG A 423 -23.26 3.93 24.22
CA ARG A 423 -22.52 5.09 23.70
C ARG A 423 -22.54 6.26 24.67
N ALA A 424 -23.69 6.57 25.26
CA ALA A 424 -23.81 7.64 26.25
C ALA A 424 -23.02 7.33 27.52
N LEU A 425 -23.11 6.09 28.03
CA LEU A 425 -22.32 5.62 29.17
C LEU A 425 -20.81 5.64 28.87
N TYR A 426 -20.41 5.16 27.69
CA TYR A 426 -19.03 5.11 27.23
C TYR A 426 -18.44 6.52 27.21
N LEU A 427 -19.05 7.46 26.48
CA LEU A 427 -18.59 8.85 26.36
C LEU A 427 -18.48 9.57 27.72
N ALA A 428 -19.34 9.22 28.69
CA ALA A 428 -19.31 9.82 30.02
C ALA A 428 -18.22 9.26 30.96
N ASN A 429 -17.69 8.06 30.72
CA ASN A 429 -16.82 7.36 31.68
C ASN A 429 -15.48 6.86 31.09
N ILE A 430 -15.30 6.84 29.77
CA ILE A 430 -14.16 6.20 29.09
C ILE A 430 -12.80 6.80 29.50
N GLU A 431 -12.73 8.11 29.74
CA GLU A 431 -11.49 8.79 30.13
C GLU A 431 -10.95 8.23 31.46
N THR A 432 -11.79 8.18 32.50
CA THR A 432 -11.45 7.58 33.80
C THR A 432 -11.27 6.06 33.73
N ALA A 433 -12.09 5.37 32.94
CA ALA A 433 -11.96 3.92 32.75
C ALA A 433 -10.61 3.55 32.11
N TYR A 434 -10.13 4.36 31.16
CA TYR A 434 -8.85 4.14 30.49
C TYR A 434 -7.65 4.61 31.32
N GLU A 435 -7.76 5.68 32.13
CA GLU A 435 -6.74 5.99 33.15
C GLU A 435 -6.47 4.78 34.06
N ILE A 436 -7.55 4.14 34.54
CA ILE A 436 -7.48 2.93 35.38
C ILE A 436 -6.84 1.77 34.60
N GLN A 437 -7.30 1.51 33.37
CA GLN A 437 -6.77 0.44 32.54
C GLN A 437 -5.26 0.60 32.29
N VAL A 438 -4.81 1.78 31.85
CA VAL A 438 -3.39 2.06 31.59
C VAL A 438 -2.55 1.98 32.87
N GLY A 439 -3.01 2.60 33.97
CA GLY A 439 -2.29 2.55 35.25
C GLY A 439 -2.08 1.13 35.76
N LEU A 440 -3.10 0.27 35.63
CA LEU A 440 -3.00 -1.14 35.98
C LEU A 440 -2.14 -1.94 34.99
N HIS A 441 -2.34 -1.76 33.68
CA HIS A 441 -1.62 -2.44 32.60
C HIS A 441 -0.10 -2.21 32.71
N GLU A 442 0.32 -0.96 32.81
CA GLU A 442 1.73 -0.58 32.80
C GLU A 442 2.43 -0.94 34.12
N LEU A 443 1.85 -0.52 35.25
CA LEU A 443 2.51 -0.61 36.54
C LEU A 443 2.34 -1.98 37.21
N LEU A 444 1.17 -2.62 37.05
CA LEU A 444 0.87 -3.91 37.67
C LEU A 444 0.74 -5.06 36.67
N GLY A 445 0.51 -4.79 35.38
CA GLY A 445 0.67 -5.75 34.29
C GLY A 445 2.15 -6.01 34.04
N HIS A 446 2.84 -5.16 33.27
CA HIS A 446 4.27 -5.33 32.98
C HIS A 446 5.17 -5.33 34.23
N GLY A 447 4.77 -4.66 35.31
CA GLY A 447 5.49 -4.68 36.59
C GLY A 447 5.40 -6.00 37.40
N SER A 448 4.47 -6.89 37.08
CA SER A 448 4.26 -8.16 37.80
C SER A 448 4.85 -9.40 37.10
N GLY A 449 4.80 -10.53 37.80
CA GLY A 449 5.21 -11.83 37.29
C GLY A 449 6.72 -12.04 37.35
N LYS A 450 7.14 -13.20 37.85
CA LYS A 450 8.54 -13.65 37.94
C LYS A 450 8.85 -14.62 36.80
N LEU A 451 9.99 -14.44 36.13
CA LEU A 451 10.56 -15.46 35.23
C LEU A 451 11.42 -16.41 36.07
N PHE A 452 11.18 -17.72 35.96
CA PHE A 452 12.03 -18.74 36.57
C PHE A 452 13.23 -18.99 35.66
N ARG A 453 14.45 -18.77 36.13
CA ARG A 453 15.65 -18.90 35.31
C ARG A 453 16.80 -19.57 36.04
N ARG A 454 17.71 -20.14 35.27
CA ARG A 454 19.07 -20.50 35.70
C ARG A 454 20.03 -19.39 35.28
N ASP A 455 20.80 -18.87 36.24
CA ASP A 455 21.83 -17.85 36.00
C ASP A 455 23.15 -18.49 35.53
N ASN A 456 24.10 -17.68 35.02
CA ASN A 456 25.35 -18.13 34.39
C ASN A 456 26.27 -18.97 35.33
N ASP A 457 26.08 -18.87 36.64
CA ASP A 457 26.79 -19.65 37.66
C ASP A 457 26.12 -21.01 37.97
N GLY A 458 24.99 -21.30 37.33
CA GLY A 458 24.19 -22.50 37.52
C GLY A 458 23.17 -22.42 38.66
N LEU A 459 23.09 -21.29 39.38
CA LEU A 459 22.09 -21.07 40.41
C LEU A 459 20.71 -20.77 39.81
N PHE A 460 19.64 -21.09 40.54
CA PHE A 460 18.27 -20.78 40.15
C PHE A 460 17.77 -19.56 40.92
N ASN A 461 17.06 -18.66 40.24
CA ASN A 461 16.44 -17.50 40.91
C ASN A 461 15.17 -17.85 41.72
N PHE A 462 14.84 -19.13 41.85
CA PHE A 462 13.68 -19.67 42.54
C PHE A 462 14.04 -21.01 43.22
N ASP A 463 13.30 -21.37 44.27
CA ASP A 463 13.52 -22.61 45.01
C ASP A 463 12.90 -23.80 44.25
N ARG A 464 13.74 -24.68 43.70
CA ARG A 464 13.30 -25.87 42.95
C ARG A 464 12.78 -27.03 43.80
N GLU A 465 13.00 -27.03 45.12
CA GLU A 465 12.52 -28.06 46.02
C GLU A 465 11.13 -27.72 46.61
N THR A 466 10.80 -26.43 46.74
CA THR A 466 9.50 -25.98 47.28
C THR A 466 8.57 -25.28 46.28
N THR A 467 9.08 -24.73 45.16
CA THR A 467 8.22 -24.08 44.16
C THR A 467 7.44 -25.12 43.37
N LYS A 468 6.15 -25.23 43.69
CA LYS A 468 5.22 -26.07 42.95
C LYS A 468 4.84 -25.46 41.61
N ASP A 469 4.72 -26.31 40.61
CA ASP A 469 3.88 -26.06 39.44
C ASP A 469 2.41 -26.00 39.91
N PHE A 470 1.71 -24.90 39.63
CA PHE A 470 0.32 -24.74 40.08
C PHE A 470 -0.75 -25.26 39.11
N LEU A 471 -0.38 -25.72 37.91
CA LEU A 471 -1.27 -26.43 36.99
C LEU A 471 -1.19 -27.96 37.16
N THR A 472 0.02 -28.51 37.37
CA THR A 472 0.22 -29.96 37.56
C THR A 472 0.24 -30.37 39.04
N GLY A 473 0.54 -29.44 39.96
CA GLY A 473 0.73 -29.71 41.39
C GLY A 473 2.08 -30.32 41.76
N GLY A 474 2.93 -30.61 40.77
CA GLY A 474 4.29 -31.13 40.92
C GLY A 474 5.32 -30.05 41.25
N LEU A 475 6.59 -30.32 40.94
CA LEU A 475 7.67 -29.31 40.94
C LEU A 475 7.80 -28.68 39.54
N VAL A 476 8.41 -27.50 39.46
CA VAL A 476 8.65 -26.83 38.18
C VAL A 476 9.78 -27.54 37.39
N GLU A 477 9.45 -28.03 36.20
CA GLU A 477 10.37 -28.75 35.29
C GLU A 477 10.96 -27.89 34.15
N HIS A 478 10.52 -26.63 34.02
CA HIS A 478 10.92 -25.72 32.94
C HIS A 478 11.27 -24.31 33.49
N TRP A 479 12.27 -23.68 32.87
CA TRP A 479 12.81 -22.36 33.23
C TRP A 479 13.61 -21.80 32.03
N TYR A 480 13.91 -20.49 32.04
CA TYR A 480 14.84 -19.88 31.09
C TYR A 480 16.28 -20.30 31.40
N GLU A 481 17.06 -20.64 30.38
CA GLU A 481 18.48 -20.95 30.48
C GLU A 481 19.37 -19.70 30.33
N PRO A 482 20.67 -19.75 30.69
CA PRO A 482 21.55 -18.59 30.61
C PRO A 482 21.65 -18.01 29.19
N GLY A 483 21.22 -16.77 29.03
CA GLY A 483 21.15 -16.06 27.75
C GLY A 483 19.78 -16.10 27.07
N GLU A 484 18.82 -16.89 27.56
CA GLU A 484 17.44 -16.85 27.09
C GLU A 484 16.64 -15.69 27.70
N THR A 485 15.77 -15.09 26.90
CA THR A 485 14.80 -14.07 27.30
C THR A 485 13.39 -14.49 26.90
N TRP A 486 12.38 -13.80 27.44
CA TRP A 486 10.99 -13.92 27.00
C TRP A 486 10.86 -13.84 25.47
N ASP A 487 11.50 -12.84 24.87
CA ASP A 487 11.46 -12.58 23.43
C ASP A 487 12.26 -13.59 22.62
N SER A 488 13.41 -14.09 23.11
CA SER A 488 14.19 -15.08 22.37
C SER A 488 13.48 -16.42 22.22
N VAL A 489 12.69 -16.84 23.23
CA VAL A 489 12.02 -18.15 23.21
C VAL A 489 10.56 -18.08 22.74
N PHE A 490 9.82 -17.02 23.08
CA PHE A 490 8.45 -16.81 22.54
C PHE A 490 8.43 -16.17 21.15
N ALA A 491 9.52 -15.54 20.69
CA ALA A 491 9.68 -14.98 19.36
C ALA A 491 8.51 -14.05 18.97
N THR A 492 7.94 -14.19 17.78
CA THR A 492 6.83 -13.33 17.28
C THR A 492 5.56 -13.33 18.13
N LEU A 493 5.43 -14.23 19.11
CA LEU A 493 4.32 -14.26 20.05
C LEU A 493 4.64 -13.62 21.41
N SER A 494 5.90 -13.24 21.69
CA SER A 494 6.29 -12.67 22.98
C SER A 494 5.56 -11.37 23.30
N SER A 495 5.53 -10.43 22.35
CA SER A 495 4.80 -9.17 22.51
C SER A 495 3.29 -9.42 22.69
N PRO A 496 2.54 -9.99 21.74
CA PRO A 496 1.08 -10.13 21.89
C PRO A 496 0.65 -10.99 23.10
N MET A 497 1.45 -11.96 23.55
CA MET A 497 1.16 -12.70 24.80
C MET A 497 1.34 -11.81 26.04
N GLU A 498 2.37 -10.97 26.08
CA GLU A 498 2.63 -10.06 27.20
C GLU A 498 1.63 -8.91 27.25
N GLU A 499 1.28 -8.33 26.10
CA GLU A 499 0.19 -7.36 25.95
C GLU A 499 -1.12 -7.94 26.49
N CYS A 500 -1.44 -9.18 26.11
CA CYS A 500 -2.66 -9.86 26.56
C CYS A 500 -2.65 -10.08 28.08
N ARG A 501 -1.48 -10.41 28.66
CA ARG A 501 -1.33 -10.54 30.11
C ARG A 501 -1.53 -9.21 30.82
N ALA A 502 -0.94 -8.11 30.33
CA ALA A 502 -1.08 -6.78 30.92
C ALA A 502 -2.50 -6.23 30.80
N GLU A 503 -3.15 -6.38 29.64
CA GLU A 503 -4.54 -6.00 29.43
C GLU A 503 -5.51 -6.79 30.32
N CYS A 504 -5.26 -8.09 30.50
CA CYS A 504 -6.01 -8.93 31.44
C CYS A 504 -5.86 -8.45 32.89
N VAL A 505 -4.65 -8.07 33.32
CA VAL A 505 -4.43 -7.49 34.66
C VAL A 505 -5.25 -6.22 34.85
N GLY A 506 -5.31 -5.35 33.84
CA GLY A 506 -6.13 -4.14 33.86
C GLY A 506 -7.62 -4.42 34.14
N VAL A 507 -8.28 -5.23 33.31
CA VAL A 507 -9.71 -5.50 33.47
C VAL A 507 -10.03 -6.39 34.69
N TYR A 508 -9.10 -7.24 35.13
CA TYR A 508 -9.28 -8.11 36.29
C TYR A 508 -9.19 -7.35 37.63
N LEU A 509 -8.42 -6.25 37.70
CA LEU A 509 -8.22 -5.45 38.93
C LEU A 509 -9.04 -4.15 38.96
N CYS A 510 -9.68 -3.72 37.86
CA CYS A 510 -10.34 -2.41 37.78
C CYS A 510 -11.57 -2.22 38.69
N ASP A 511 -12.15 -3.30 39.23
CA ASP A 511 -13.27 -3.31 40.18
C ASP A 511 -12.83 -3.28 41.66
N LEU A 512 -11.51 -3.20 41.95
CA LEU A 512 -11.01 -3.19 43.31
C LEU A 512 -11.24 -1.82 43.99
N HIS A 513 -11.89 -1.84 45.16
CA HIS A 513 -12.24 -0.65 45.95
C HIS A 513 -11.03 0.19 46.42
N ASN A 514 -9.80 -0.35 46.46
CA ASN A 514 -8.59 0.47 46.66
C ASN A 514 -8.19 1.19 45.37
N VAL A 515 -8.12 0.50 44.22
CA VAL A 515 -7.87 1.11 42.89
C VAL A 515 -8.90 2.20 42.56
N LEU A 516 -10.20 1.90 42.68
CA LEU A 516 -11.29 2.85 42.41
C LEU A 516 -11.22 4.11 43.29
N ARG A 517 -10.69 4.01 44.51
CA ARG A 517 -10.42 5.16 45.37
C ARG A 517 -9.25 6.01 44.88
N LEU A 518 -8.15 5.38 44.46
CA LEU A 518 -6.95 6.08 43.96
C LEU A 518 -7.23 6.91 42.69
N PHE A 519 -8.10 6.42 41.81
CA PHE A 519 -8.50 7.12 40.58
C PHE A 519 -9.71 8.06 40.79
N GLY A 520 -10.21 8.20 42.03
CA GLY A 520 -11.25 9.18 42.37
C GLY A 520 -12.69 8.75 42.08
N VAL A 521 -12.95 7.46 41.86
CA VAL A 521 -14.28 6.89 41.53
C VAL A 521 -15.10 6.52 42.77
N ASP A 522 -14.46 6.18 43.90
CA ASP A 522 -15.18 5.87 45.16
C ASP A 522 -14.67 6.71 46.34
N VAL A 523 -14.74 8.04 46.19
CA VAL A 523 -14.19 8.97 47.19
C VAL A 523 -15.06 8.99 48.46
N HIS A 524 -14.64 8.20 49.45
CA HIS A 524 -15.27 8.04 50.78
C HIS A 524 -16.71 7.46 50.77
N GLY A 525 -17.10 6.64 49.78
CA GLY A 525 -18.49 6.15 49.69
C GLY A 525 -19.52 7.26 49.46
N LYS A 526 -19.08 8.39 48.85
CA LYS A 526 -19.94 9.55 48.51
C LYS A 526 -20.45 9.51 47.07
N GLN A 527 -19.86 8.68 46.22
CA GLN A 527 -20.41 8.37 44.90
C GLN A 527 -21.43 7.24 45.03
N SER A 528 -22.37 7.15 44.09
CA SER A 528 -23.35 6.06 44.08
C SER A 528 -22.72 4.78 43.55
N ASP A 529 -23.14 3.62 44.05
CA ASP A 529 -22.74 2.30 43.53
C ASP A 529 -22.86 2.24 41.99
N GLN A 530 -23.88 2.92 41.45
CA GLN A 530 -24.12 3.04 40.02
C GLN A 530 -22.94 3.65 39.24
N SER A 531 -22.35 4.78 39.67
CA SER A 531 -21.25 5.39 38.91
C SER A 531 -19.96 4.57 38.99
N VAL A 532 -19.73 3.90 40.13
CA VAL A 532 -18.65 2.91 40.27
C VAL A 532 -18.85 1.76 39.29
N HIS A 533 -20.07 1.23 39.19
CA HIS A 533 -20.43 0.19 38.23
C HIS A 533 -20.38 0.66 36.77
N ASP A 534 -20.65 1.95 36.48
CA ASP A 534 -20.56 2.52 35.13
C ASP A 534 -19.12 2.61 34.62
N VAL A 535 -18.17 3.11 35.44
CA VAL A 535 -16.74 3.16 35.08
C VAL A 535 -16.18 1.76 34.85
N VAL A 536 -16.48 0.81 35.74
CA VAL A 536 -16.06 -0.60 35.58
C VAL A 536 -16.65 -1.20 34.31
N TYR A 537 -17.97 -1.04 34.08
CA TYR A 537 -18.62 -1.54 32.86
C TYR A 537 -18.00 -0.97 31.59
N VAL A 538 -17.70 0.32 31.56
CA VAL A 538 -17.12 0.98 30.38
C VAL A 538 -15.67 0.53 30.12
N ASN A 539 -14.88 0.17 31.13
CA ASN A 539 -13.58 -0.45 30.89
C ASN A 539 -13.72 -1.80 30.16
N TRP A 540 -14.58 -2.69 30.67
CA TRP A 540 -14.86 -3.99 30.03
C TRP A 540 -15.48 -3.84 28.63
N LEU A 541 -16.36 -2.86 28.43
CA LEU A 541 -16.94 -2.53 27.12
C LEU A 541 -15.88 -2.00 26.14
N SER A 542 -14.95 -1.17 26.60
CA SER A 542 -13.82 -0.67 25.82
C SER A 542 -12.88 -1.80 25.38
N MET A 543 -12.58 -2.75 26.27
CA MET A 543 -11.80 -3.94 25.97
C MET A 543 -12.47 -4.79 24.88
N VAL A 544 -13.75 -5.13 25.06
CA VAL A 544 -14.55 -5.91 24.10
C VAL A 544 -14.65 -5.20 22.74
N ARG A 545 -14.99 -3.90 22.74
CA ARG A 545 -15.06 -3.07 21.52
C ARG A 545 -13.71 -3.03 20.81
N SER A 546 -12.62 -2.90 21.54
CA SER A 546 -11.27 -2.87 20.97
C SER A 546 -10.82 -4.23 20.41
N GLY A 547 -11.33 -5.35 20.95
CA GLY A 547 -11.15 -6.67 20.36
C GLY A 547 -11.89 -6.84 19.02
N VAL A 548 -13.06 -6.23 18.84
CA VAL A 548 -13.80 -6.21 17.57
C VAL A 548 -13.14 -5.26 16.57
N MET A 549 -12.89 -4.00 16.95
CA MET A 549 -12.18 -3.02 16.11
C MET A 549 -10.80 -3.53 15.68
N GLY A 550 -10.09 -4.21 16.59
CA GLY A 550 -8.76 -4.76 16.37
C GLY A 550 -8.65 -5.71 15.18
N MET A 551 -9.75 -6.36 14.77
CA MET A 551 -9.77 -7.28 13.63
C MET A 551 -9.26 -6.64 12.31
N GLU A 552 -9.30 -5.31 12.16
CA GLU A 552 -8.69 -4.65 10.99
C GLU A 552 -7.18 -4.96 10.85
N PHE A 553 -6.49 -5.16 11.97
CA PHE A 553 -5.05 -5.44 12.04
C PHE A 553 -4.70 -6.90 11.75
N TYR A 554 -5.67 -7.80 11.61
CA TYR A 554 -5.42 -9.15 11.09
C TYR A 554 -5.31 -9.14 9.56
N SER A 555 -4.41 -9.97 9.03
CA SER A 555 -4.29 -10.34 7.62
C SER A 555 -4.75 -11.80 7.47
N PRO A 556 -5.87 -12.06 6.77
CA PRO A 556 -6.34 -13.43 6.54
C PRO A 556 -5.34 -14.30 5.77
N ALA A 557 -5.44 -15.62 5.95
CA ALA A 557 -4.73 -16.58 5.12
C ALA A 557 -5.22 -16.51 3.65
N GLU A 558 -4.31 -16.29 2.71
CA GLU A 558 -4.66 -16.25 1.28
C GLU A 558 -4.48 -17.60 0.57
N ASN A 559 -3.60 -18.47 1.09
CA ASN A 559 -3.29 -19.76 0.49
C ASN A 559 -3.58 -20.91 1.47
N GLY A 560 -3.83 -22.11 0.94
CA GLY A 560 -3.91 -23.33 1.75
C GLY A 560 -2.55 -23.69 2.34
N GLY A 561 -2.30 -23.28 3.58
CA GLY A 561 -1.03 -23.48 4.30
C GLY A 561 -0.60 -22.29 5.15
N ASP A 562 -1.14 -21.09 4.90
CA ASP A 562 -0.93 -19.92 5.76
C ASP A 562 -1.95 -19.92 6.91
N THR A 563 -1.55 -19.43 8.09
CA THR A 563 -2.42 -19.27 9.28
C THR A 563 -2.99 -17.85 9.42
N GLY A 564 -2.76 -16.98 8.43
CA GLY A 564 -2.91 -15.53 8.60
C GLY A 564 -1.92 -14.94 9.61
N ALA A 565 -1.97 -13.62 9.81
CA ALA A 565 -1.04 -12.90 10.67
C ALA A 565 -1.64 -11.63 11.29
N TRP A 566 -1.32 -11.34 12.55
CA TRP A 566 -1.63 -10.07 13.18
C TRP A 566 -0.54 -9.04 12.93
N ARG A 567 -0.92 -7.83 12.51
CA ARG A 567 0.00 -6.71 12.24
C ARG A 567 0.18 -5.76 13.44
N GLN A 568 -0.51 -6.01 14.58
CA GLN A 568 -0.39 -5.19 15.79
C GLN A 568 -0.67 -6.02 17.05
N ALA A 569 0.22 -5.94 18.05
CA ALA A 569 0.25 -6.85 19.19
C ALA A 569 -0.92 -6.68 20.17
N HIS A 570 -1.27 -5.44 20.55
CA HIS A 570 -2.43 -5.19 21.42
C HIS A 570 -3.75 -5.68 20.78
N SER A 571 -3.88 -5.60 19.46
CA SER A 571 -5.11 -5.99 18.74
C SER A 571 -5.31 -7.50 18.76
N CYS A 572 -4.22 -8.25 18.58
CA CYS A 572 -4.17 -9.69 18.81
C CYS A 572 -4.55 -10.05 20.25
N ALA A 573 -3.97 -9.36 21.23
CA ALA A 573 -4.26 -9.51 22.65
C ALA A 573 -5.73 -9.24 23.03
N ARG A 574 -6.31 -8.13 22.54
CA ARG A 574 -7.69 -7.70 22.80
C ARG A 574 -8.70 -8.63 22.13
N TYR A 575 -8.39 -9.15 20.94
CA TYR A 575 -9.19 -10.19 20.30
C TYR A 575 -9.12 -11.54 21.06
N ALA A 576 -7.97 -11.93 21.60
CA ALA A 576 -7.86 -13.11 22.45
C ALA A 576 -8.71 -12.97 23.73
N ILE A 577 -8.71 -11.79 24.37
CA ILE A 577 -9.58 -11.47 25.52
C ILE A 577 -11.07 -11.56 25.14
N LEU A 578 -11.46 -10.98 23.99
CA LEU A 578 -12.82 -11.09 23.45
C LEU A 578 -13.24 -12.56 23.26
N ARG A 579 -12.35 -13.39 22.70
CA ARG A 579 -12.58 -14.83 22.49
C ARG A 579 -12.77 -15.59 23.80
N VAL A 580 -11.98 -15.31 24.84
CA VAL A 580 -12.15 -15.91 26.18
C VAL A 580 -13.52 -15.58 26.78
N LEU A 581 -14.02 -14.35 26.60
CA LEU A 581 -15.33 -13.95 27.09
C LEU A 581 -16.49 -14.61 26.32
N MET A 582 -16.37 -14.74 24.99
CA MET A 582 -17.34 -15.44 24.14
C MET A 582 -17.39 -16.95 24.43
N GLU A 583 -16.25 -17.57 24.72
CA GLU A 583 -16.13 -19.00 25.03
C GLU A 583 -16.65 -19.33 26.45
N ALA A 584 -16.53 -18.40 27.40
CA ALA A 584 -17.00 -18.58 28.78
C ALA A 584 -18.53 -18.58 28.91
N ASP A 585 -19.23 -17.72 28.16
CA ASP A 585 -20.69 -17.72 28.03
C ASP A 585 -21.06 -16.95 26.72
N PRO A 586 -21.70 -17.60 25.72
CA PRO A 586 -22.12 -16.95 24.47
C PRO A 586 -23.10 -15.77 24.62
N THR A 587 -23.59 -15.49 25.83
CA THR A 587 -24.43 -14.33 26.16
C THR A 587 -23.71 -13.28 27.02
N MET A 588 -22.45 -13.51 27.41
CA MET A 588 -21.59 -12.50 28.03
C MET A 588 -21.27 -11.37 27.06
N VAL A 589 -20.92 -11.72 25.82
CA VAL A 589 -20.63 -10.80 24.72
C VAL A 589 -21.32 -11.27 23.44
N ARG A 590 -22.01 -10.37 22.76
CA ARG A 590 -22.51 -10.57 21.39
C ARG A 590 -22.00 -9.49 20.45
N VAL A 591 -21.79 -9.87 19.20
CA VAL A 591 -21.42 -8.98 18.09
C VAL A 591 -22.37 -9.29 16.94
N ASP A 592 -23.53 -8.64 16.97
CA ASP A 592 -24.62 -8.89 16.04
C ASP A 592 -24.44 -8.05 14.77
N GLN A 593 -24.61 -8.66 13.59
CA GLN A 593 -24.69 -7.91 12.34
C GLN A 593 -26.04 -7.21 12.23
N VAL A 594 -26.03 -5.89 12.01
CA VAL A 594 -27.21 -5.05 11.84
C VAL A 594 -27.13 -4.26 10.53
N THR A 595 -28.11 -3.39 10.28
CA THR A 595 -28.09 -2.44 9.16
C THR A 595 -27.92 -1.03 9.73
N GLY A 596 -26.92 -0.30 9.23
CA GLY A 596 -26.64 1.07 9.67
C GLY A 596 -27.69 2.05 9.16
N ALA A 597 -27.66 3.29 9.67
CA ALA A 597 -28.59 4.35 9.30
C ALA A 597 -28.49 4.79 7.81
N ASP A 598 -27.44 4.35 7.12
CA ASP A 598 -27.18 4.54 5.68
C ASP A 598 -27.67 3.36 4.81
N GLY A 599 -28.21 2.30 5.41
CA GLY A 599 -28.66 1.09 4.71
C GLY A 599 -27.55 0.07 4.41
N ALA A 600 -26.29 0.33 4.78
CA ALA A 600 -25.19 -0.62 4.60
C ALA A 600 -25.03 -1.57 5.81
N PRO A 601 -24.32 -2.72 5.67
CA PRO A 601 -24.01 -3.60 6.80
C PRO A 601 -23.30 -2.86 7.94
N ASP A 602 -23.63 -3.19 9.19
CA ASP A 602 -23.10 -2.56 10.39
C ASP A 602 -23.05 -3.59 11.55
N LEU A 603 -22.51 -3.22 12.72
CA LEU A 603 -22.42 -4.11 13.89
C LEU A 603 -23.07 -3.48 15.13
N LEU A 604 -23.60 -4.33 16.01
CA LEU A 604 -23.98 -3.98 17.37
C LEU A 604 -23.26 -4.89 18.37
N ILE A 605 -22.44 -4.29 19.22
CA ILE A 605 -21.73 -4.96 20.32
C ILE A 605 -22.57 -4.85 21.59
N THR A 606 -22.87 -5.99 22.21
CA THR A 606 -23.62 -6.09 23.47
C THR A 606 -22.77 -6.80 24.53
N LEU A 607 -22.72 -6.26 25.74
CA LEU A 607 -21.99 -6.79 26.90
C LEU A 607 -22.95 -6.93 28.10
N ASP A 608 -23.13 -8.13 28.66
CA ASP A 608 -23.99 -8.29 29.84
C ASP A 608 -23.29 -7.82 31.12
N ARG A 609 -23.62 -6.59 31.55
CA ARG A 609 -23.15 -5.98 32.81
C ARG A 609 -23.30 -6.90 34.02
N ASN A 610 -24.37 -7.68 34.09
CA ASN A 610 -24.68 -8.52 35.26
C ASN A 610 -23.73 -9.71 35.39
N LYS A 611 -23.05 -10.07 34.29
CA LYS A 611 -22.14 -11.23 34.21
C LYS A 611 -20.66 -10.87 34.39
N LEU A 612 -20.32 -9.59 34.54
CA LEU A 612 -18.93 -9.15 34.73
C LEU A 612 -18.25 -9.85 35.93
N LYS A 613 -18.94 -9.91 37.08
CA LYS A 613 -18.39 -10.50 38.32
C LYS A 613 -18.49 -12.03 38.37
N THR A 614 -19.47 -12.61 37.69
CA THR A 614 -19.81 -14.05 37.78
C THR A 614 -19.28 -14.90 36.63
N VAL A 615 -18.98 -14.28 35.48
CA VAL A 615 -18.45 -14.96 34.28
C VAL A 615 -17.15 -14.31 33.79
N ALA A 616 -17.17 -13.01 33.46
CA ALA A 616 -16.03 -12.36 32.81
C ALA A 616 -14.77 -12.38 33.66
N LYS A 617 -14.85 -11.91 34.92
CA LYS A 617 -13.71 -11.85 35.83
C LYS A 617 -13.15 -13.24 36.20
N PRO A 618 -13.97 -14.27 36.51
CA PRO A 618 -13.48 -15.65 36.65
C PRO A 618 -12.82 -16.23 35.40
N ALA A 619 -13.37 -15.98 34.20
CA ALA A 619 -12.80 -16.45 32.94
C ALA A 619 -11.44 -15.81 32.65
N ILE A 620 -11.36 -14.47 32.73
CA ILE A 620 -10.11 -13.74 32.56
C ILE A 620 -9.10 -14.09 33.65
N GLY A 621 -9.53 -14.27 34.92
CA GLY A 621 -8.63 -14.72 35.99
C GLY A 621 -7.98 -16.09 35.67
N THR A 622 -8.77 -17.04 35.17
CA THR A 622 -8.29 -18.38 34.77
C THR A 622 -7.33 -18.32 33.58
N PHE A 623 -7.62 -17.46 32.60
CA PHE A 623 -6.80 -17.26 31.40
C PHE A 623 -5.49 -16.51 31.72
N LEU A 624 -5.56 -15.46 32.53
CA LEU A 624 -4.45 -14.66 33.05
C LEU A 624 -3.48 -15.51 33.88
N ALA A 625 -4.00 -16.41 34.73
CA ALA A 625 -3.19 -17.37 35.46
C ALA A 625 -2.36 -18.25 34.51
N LYS A 626 -2.98 -18.80 33.45
CA LYS A 626 -2.27 -19.59 32.44
C LYS A 626 -1.23 -18.77 31.66
N LEU A 627 -1.54 -17.54 31.26
CA LEU A 627 -0.55 -16.64 30.63
C LEU A 627 0.67 -16.44 31.52
N GLN A 628 0.47 -16.17 32.82
CA GLN A 628 1.59 -16.03 33.75
C GLN A 628 2.33 -17.35 33.98
N TYR A 629 1.64 -18.49 34.02
CA TYR A 629 2.28 -19.81 34.14
C TYR A 629 3.26 -20.07 32.98
N TYR A 630 2.81 -19.93 31.73
CA TYR A 630 3.66 -20.16 30.55
C TYR A 630 4.80 -19.15 30.46
N LYS A 631 4.55 -17.88 30.82
CA LYS A 631 5.59 -16.84 30.91
C LYS A 631 6.63 -17.17 31.99
N SER A 632 6.22 -17.56 33.19
CA SER A 632 7.14 -17.87 34.30
C SER A 632 8.01 -19.09 34.04
N THR A 633 7.42 -20.16 33.49
CA THR A 633 8.07 -21.47 33.33
C THR A 633 8.87 -21.63 32.04
N ALA A 634 8.84 -20.67 31.12
CA ALA A 634 9.39 -20.84 29.76
C ALA A 634 8.83 -22.08 29.02
N ASN A 635 7.63 -22.57 29.35
CA ASN A 635 6.97 -23.60 28.54
C ASN A 635 6.44 -23.00 27.23
N VAL A 636 7.36 -22.84 26.28
CA VAL A 636 7.14 -22.25 24.95
C VAL A 636 6.12 -23.04 24.15
N ARG A 637 6.23 -24.37 24.15
CA ARG A 637 5.43 -25.25 23.29
C ARG A 637 3.94 -25.11 23.60
N ASP A 638 3.59 -25.31 24.86
CA ASP A 638 2.19 -25.33 25.28
C ASP A 638 1.66 -23.90 25.41
N GLY A 639 2.51 -22.94 25.81
CA GLY A 639 2.15 -21.52 25.87
C GLY A 639 1.80 -20.92 24.51
N LYS A 640 2.56 -21.23 23.45
CA LYS A 640 2.23 -20.80 22.08
C LYS A 640 0.93 -21.45 21.60
N ALA A 641 0.76 -22.76 21.78
CA ALA A 641 -0.46 -23.46 21.38
C ALA A 641 -1.70 -22.92 22.11
N PHE A 642 -1.59 -22.70 23.43
CA PHE A 642 -2.63 -22.09 24.26
C PHE A 642 -3.03 -20.69 23.77
N PHE A 643 -2.06 -19.82 23.49
CA PHE A 643 -2.38 -18.46 23.05
C PHE A 643 -2.91 -18.40 21.61
N MET A 644 -2.41 -19.24 20.71
CA MET A 644 -2.90 -19.31 19.32
C MET A 644 -4.38 -19.69 19.25
N ASN A 645 -4.85 -20.62 20.09
CA ASN A 645 -6.27 -21.03 20.18
C ASN A 645 -7.25 -19.84 20.37
N TYR A 646 -6.82 -18.83 21.13
CA TYR A 646 -7.62 -17.63 21.39
C TYR A 646 -7.31 -16.48 20.43
N SER A 647 -6.06 -16.36 19.95
CA SER A 647 -5.65 -15.26 19.06
C SER A 647 -5.90 -15.50 17.57
N GLU A 648 -6.12 -16.74 17.11
CA GLU A 648 -6.44 -17.01 15.70
C GLU A 648 -7.85 -16.48 15.32
N LEU A 649 -7.94 -15.73 14.21
CA LEU A 649 -9.20 -15.14 13.77
C LEU A 649 -10.08 -16.21 13.12
N LEU A 650 -11.21 -16.53 13.75
CA LEU A 650 -12.12 -17.57 13.28
C LEU A 650 -12.73 -17.21 11.92
N PRO A 651 -13.05 -18.19 11.05
CA PRO A 651 -13.66 -17.95 9.74
C PRO A 651 -14.95 -17.10 9.79
N GLU A 652 -15.80 -17.31 10.79
CA GLU A 652 -17.01 -16.53 11.05
C GLU A 652 -16.71 -15.07 11.39
N HIS A 653 -15.59 -14.79 12.06
CA HIS A 653 -15.16 -13.43 12.38
C HIS A 653 -14.56 -12.69 11.17
N LEU A 654 -14.32 -13.35 10.04
CA LEU A 654 -13.94 -12.67 8.79
C LEU A 654 -15.07 -11.76 8.26
N ALA A 655 -16.33 -12.13 8.48
CA ALA A 655 -17.48 -11.29 8.12
C ALA A 655 -17.55 -10.03 8.99
N VAL A 656 -17.38 -10.20 10.32
CA VAL A 656 -17.27 -9.10 11.29
C VAL A 656 -16.11 -8.16 10.91
N ARG A 657 -14.92 -8.73 10.66
CA ARG A 657 -13.74 -8.00 10.20
C ARG A 657 -14.00 -7.19 8.93
N LYS A 658 -14.73 -7.74 7.95
CA LYS A 658 -15.08 -6.99 6.73
C LYS A 658 -15.92 -5.76 7.08
N ILE A 659 -16.94 -5.90 7.92
CA ILE A 659 -17.79 -4.76 8.32
C ILE A 659 -16.97 -3.72 9.11
N VAL A 660 -16.05 -4.13 10.00
CA VAL A 660 -15.12 -3.22 10.69
C VAL A 660 -14.27 -2.39 9.71
N ILE A 661 -13.83 -2.99 8.60
CA ILE A 661 -13.07 -2.30 7.55
C ILE A 661 -13.96 -1.42 6.68
N ASP A 662 -15.13 -1.90 6.25
CA ASP A 662 -16.10 -1.14 5.44
C ASP A 662 -16.64 0.10 6.18
N ARG A 663 -16.72 0.03 7.52
CA ARG A 663 -17.16 1.10 8.43
C ARG A 663 -16.01 2.00 8.91
N LYS A 664 -14.77 1.74 8.49
CA LYS A 664 -13.59 2.46 8.97
C LYS A 664 -13.65 3.95 8.63
N ARG A 665 -13.62 4.80 9.66
CA ARG A 665 -13.55 6.26 9.52
C ARG A 665 -12.10 6.75 9.40
N PRO A 666 -11.84 7.88 8.72
CA PRO A 666 -10.52 8.51 8.72
C PRO A 666 -10.02 8.81 10.14
N ARG A 667 -8.70 8.76 10.35
CA ARG A 667 -8.10 9.18 11.63
C ARG A 667 -8.36 10.67 11.88
N PRO A 668 -8.54 11.08 13.15
CA PRO A 668 -8.77 12.48 13.47
C PRO A 668 -7.55 13.35 13.21
N LEU A 669 -7.79 14.61 12.82
CA LEU A 669 -6.79 15.68 12.81
C LEU A 669 -6.78 16.38 14.17
N PHE A 670 -5.60 16.76 14.64
CA PHE A 670 -5.44 17.45 15.93
C PHE A 670 -5.13 18.93 15.74
N VAL A 671 -6.03 19.78 16.23
CA VAL A 671 -5.76 21.20 16.48
C VAL A 671 -4.85 21.27 17.70
N GLN A 672 -3.57 21.53 17.47
CA GLN A 672 -2.60 21.79 18.52
C GLN A 672 -2.57 23.29 18.84
N PRO A 673 -2.46 23.70 20.11
CA PRO A 673 -2.31 25.11 20.48
C PRO A 673 -1.01 25.72 19.93
N ASN A 674 -0.92 27.05 19.98
CA ASN A 674 0.35 27.77 19.77
C ASN A 674 0.89 28.30 21.09
N LEU A 675 2.15 28.72 21.06
CA LEU A 675 2.82 29.42 22.15
C LEU A 675 3.20 30.81 21.64
N ARG A 676 2.81 31.85 22.38
CA ARG A 676 3.09 33.25 22.03
C ARG A 676 3.86 33.92 23.15
N GLN A 677 4.95 34.60 22.82
CA GLN A 677 5.68 35.42 23.79
C GLN A 677 5.10 36.84 23.83
N VAL A 678 4.59 37.26 24.99
CA VAL A 678 3.98 38.58 25.21
C VAL A 678 4.64 39.24 26.42
N ASN A 679 5.27 40.40 26.24
CA ASN A 679 5.97 41.15 27.30
C ASN A 679 7.04 40.35 28.10
N GLY A 680 7.53 39.23 27.55
CA GLY A 680 8.48 38.34 28.23
C GLY A 680 7.84 37.21 29.05
N GLU A 681 6.52 37.00 28.96
CA GLU A 681 5.82 35.79 29.40
C GLU A 681 5.43 34.93 28.19
N ILE A 682 5.20 33.63 28.40
CA ILE A 682 4.75 32.70 27.36
C ILE A 682 3.29 32.29 27.62
N GLU A 683 2.42 32.57 26.66
CA GLU A 683 0.99 32.27 26.69
C GLU A 683 0.65 31.07 25.78
N LEU A 684 -0.26 30.21 26.23
CA LEU A 684 -0.84 29.14 25.41
C LEU A 684 -2.05 29.68 24.64
N VAL A 685 -2.02 29.59 23.31
CA VAL A 685 -3.06 30.09 22.41
C VAL A 685 -3.91 28.93 21.90
N PRO A 686 -5.15 28.75 22.38
CA PRO A 686 -6.07 27.72 21.89
C PRO A 686 -6.72 28.13 20.56
N TYR A 687 -7.20 27.16 19.79
CA TYR A 687 -7.88 27.36 18.52
C TYR A 687 -9.20 26.55 18.46
N PRO A 688 -10.22 26.99 17.71
CA PRO A 688 -11.47 26.25 17.58
C PRO A 688 -11.27 24.84 17.00
N THR A 689 -12.08 23.89 17.44
CA THR A 689 -12.09 22.49 16.97
C THR A 689 -12.74 22.34 15.59
N THR A 690 -12.21 23.03 14.58
CA THR A 690 -12.71 23.08 13.20
C THR A 690 -11.56 23.04 12.20
N TYR A 691 -11.84 22.72 10.92
CA TYR A 691 -10.82 22.81 9.86
C TYR A 691 -10.24 24.23 9.75
N ALA A 692 -11.07 25.27 9.90
CA ALA A 692 -10.63 26.66 9.93
C ALA A 692 -9.69 26.97 11.10
N GLY A 693 -10.00 26.47 12.31
CA GLY A 693 -9.15 26.61 13.48
C GLY A 693 -7.81 25.88 13.34
N LEU A 694 -7.79 24.69 12.71
CA LEU A 694 -6.56 23.98 12.39
C LEU A 694 -5.70 24.75 11.37
N ILE A 695 -6.32 25.24 10.29
CA ILE A 695 -5.63 26.06 9.28
C ILE A 695 -5.03 27.32 9.93
N GLN A 696 -5.80 28.03 10.77
CA GLN A 696 -5.32 29.23 11.44
C GLN A 696 -4.19 28.93 12.43
N SER A 697 -4.24 27.81 13.17
CA SER A 697 -3.16 27.46 14.11
C SER A 697 -1.83 27.24 13.39
N TYR A 698 -1.83 26.66 12.18
CA TYR A 698 -0.60 26.55 11.38
C TYR A 698 -0.16 27.89 10.75
N VAL A 699 -1.09 28.75 10.31
CA VAL A 699 -0.75 30.09 9.78
C VAL A 699 -0.09 30.97 10.83
N ASP A 700 -0.68 31.06 12.03
CA ASP A 700 -0.16 31.88 13.12
C ASP A 700 1.19 31.34 13.63
N ARG A 701 1.34 30.02 13.70
CA ARG A 701 2.56 29.34 14.17
C ARG A 701 3.81 29.79 13.41
N PHE A 702 3.77 29.75 12.08
CA PHE A 702 4.92 30.17 11.25
C PHE A 702 5.02 31.69 11.04
N ARG A 703 4.04 32.45 11.53
CA ARG A 703 4.05 33.92 11.62
C ARG A 703 4.65 34.42 12.96
N GLU A 704 4.41 33.71 14.05
CA GLU A 704 4.66 34.17 15.42
C GLU A 704 5.86 33.50 16.11
N LEU A 705 6.27 32.30 15.67
CA LEU A 705 7.55 31.73 16.10
C LEU A 705 8.71 32.65 15.66
N PRO A 706 9.69 32.99 16.54
CA PRO A 706 10.75 33.98 16.24
C PRO A 706 11.61 33.67 14.99
N ARG A 707 11.80 32.40 14.64
CA ARG A 707 12.44 31.93 13.40
C ARG A 707 11.46 31.40 12.33
N GLY A 708 10.14 31.44 12.58
CA GLY A 708 9.11 30.92 11.68
C GLY A 708 9.16 31.51 10.26
N PRO A 709 9.16 32.86 10.10
CA PRO A 709 9.26 33.50 8.79
C PRO A 709 10.57 33.22 8.03
N GLN A 710 11.64 32.88 8.74
CA GLN A 710 12.93 32.45 8.20
C GLN A 710 12.85 30.98 7.75
N ALA A 711 12.22 30.11 8.56
CA ALA A 711 12.04 28.69 8.28
C ALA A 711 11.13 28.46 7.05
N VAL A 712 10.07 29.25 6.87
CA VAL A 712 9.23 29.23 5.66
C VAL A 712 10.04 29.58 4.40
N LYS A 713 10.96 30.55 4.49
CA LYS A 713 11.86 30.90 3.37
C LYS A 713 12.93 29.83 3.11
N ALA A 714 13.43 29.19 4.18
CA ALA A 714 14.36 28.07 4.07
C ALA A 714 13.69 26.84 3.44
N LEU A 715 12.43 26.54 3.79
CA LEU A 715 11.61 25.52 3.15
C LEU A 715 11.45 25.79 1.65
N GLU A 716 11.10 27.02 1.25
CA GLU A 716 11.00 27.36 -0.17
C GLU A 716 12.36 27.23 -0.88
N ALA A 717 13.46 27.65 -0.26
CA ALA A 717 14.80 27.50 -0.81
C ALA A 717 15.28 26.04 -0.91
N ALA A 718 14.86 25.16 -0.01
CA ALA A 718 15.10 23.72 -0.08
C ALA A 718 14.25 23.07 -1.18
N TRP A 719 12.92 23.27 -1.12
CA TRP A 719 11.95 22.74 -2.07
C TRP A 719 12.27 23.10 -3.52
N ARG A 720 12.59 24.37 -3.81
CA ARG A 720 12.92 24.88 -5.15
C ARG A 720 14.21 24.31 -5.76
N ARG A 721 15.08 23.71 -4.94
CA ARG A 721 16.36 23.08 -5.36
C ARG A 721 16.18 21.63 -5.80
N ASP A 722 15.25 20.92 -5.15
CA ASP A 722 14.88 19.54 -5.48
C ASP A 722 13.85 19.44 -6.62
N GLN A 723 13.21 20.55 -7.02
CA GLN A 723 12.32 20.54 -8.18
C GLN A 723 13.07 20.25 -9.49
N PRO A 724 12.51 19.40 -10.38
CA PRO A 724 13.11 19.12 -11.68
C PRO A 724 13.09 20.39 -12.56
N VAL A 725 14.28 20.91 -12.88
CA VAL A 725 14.43 22.09 -13.75
C VAL A 725 13.90 21.77 -15.16
N PRO A 726 13.00 22.58 -15.74
CA PRO A 726 12.48 22.38 -17.09
C PRO A 726 13.56 22.29 -18.19
N ASP A 727 13.31 21.48 -19.21
CA ASP A 727 14.26 21.11 -20.28
C ASP A 727 14.85 22.30 -21.07
N ASN A 728 14.17 23.46 -21.02
CA ASN A 728 14.63 24.71 -21.61
C ASN A 728 15.82 25.37 -20.90
N VAL A 729 16.36 24.79 -19.81
CA VAL A 729 17.66 25.19 -19.21
C VAL A 729 18.75 24.19 -19.60
N THR A 730 19.62 24.59 -20.54
CA THR A 730 20.61 23.66 -21.13
C THR A 730 21.61 23.07 -20.13
N THR A 731 21.81 21.75 -20.22
CA THR A 731 22.57 20.89 -19.30
C THR A 731 23.99 21.38 -18.99
N ARG A 732 24.63 22.13 -19.91
CA ARG A 732 25.96 22.74 -19.72
C ARG A 732 26.06 23.66 -18.49
N MET A 733 24.97 24.28 -18.03
CA MET A 733 25.01 25.08 -16.80
C MET A 733 25.16 24.24 -15.52
N ARG A 734 24.64 23.00 -15.47
CA ARG A 734 24.67 22.17 -14.25
C ARG A 734 26.09 21.89 -13.79
N ALA A 735 26.97 21.47 -14.70
CA ALA A 735 28.37 21.13 -14.39
C ALA A 735 29.21 22.36 -13.96
N VAL A 736 29.01 23.52 -14.62
CA VAL A 736 29.82 24.72 -14.34
C VAL A 736 29.44 25.39 -13.01
N VAL A 737 28.17 25.29 -12.60
CA VAL A 737 27.71 25.86 -11.31
C VAL A 737 28.06 24.97 -10.13
N ARG A 738 27.84 23.63 -10.20
CA ARG A 738 28.19 22.71 -9.10
C ARG A 738 29.68 22.75 -8.74
N HIS A 739 30.59 22.98 -9.69
CA HIS A 739 32.05 23.02 -9.47
C HIS A 739 32.66 24.41 -9.14
N ARG A 740 31.88 25.50 -8.99
CA ARG A 740 32.45 26.86 -8.77
C ARG A 740 31.96 27.62 -7.53
N VAL A 741 31.25 26.97 -6.61
CA VAL A 741 30.84 27.59 -5.33
C VAL A 741 31.85 27.37 -4.20
N SER A 742 32.79 26.42 -4.35
CA SER A 742 33.86 26.14 -3.37
C SER A 742 34.94 27.22 -3.22
N ALA A 743 34.85 28.34 -3.97
CA ALA A 743 35.94 29.32 -4.09
C ALA A 743 35.50 30.80 -4.03
N PHE A 744 34.39 31.13 -3.37
CA PHE A 744 34.09 32.52 -2.95
C PHE A 744 33.33 32.57 -1.62
N GLY A 745 34.08 32.52 -0.51
CA GLY A 745 33.56 32.82 0.83
C GLY A 745 33.61 34.32 1.15
N THR A 746 32.75 34.74 2.09
CA THR A 746 32.76 36.02 2.81
C THR A 746 32.86 37.32 2.00
N CYS A 747 31.72 38.01 1.81
CA CYS A 747 31.51 39.40 2.31
C CYS A 747 30.17 39.99 1.84
N SER A 748 29.15 40.00 2.71
CA SER A 748 28.08 41.02 2.65
C SER A 748 27.31 41.11 3.98
N SER A 749 27.89 41.84 4.91
CA SER A 749 27.17 42.48 6.02
C SER A 749 27.75 43.88 6.19
N LEU A 750 26.97 44.81 6.75
CA LEU A 750 27.31 46.24 6.92
C LEU A 750 27.56 47.02 5.62
N ILE A 751 26.47 47.46 4.98
CA ILE A 751 26.40 48.85 4.49
C ILE A 751 25.18 49.50 5.14
N ASN A 752 25.42 50.13 6.28
CA ASN A 752 24.59 51.24 6.74
C ASN A 752 25.31 52.54 6.33
N GLU A 753 24.53 53.50 5.85
CA GLU A 753 24.79 54.93 5.64
C GLU A 753 26.22 55.56 5.53
N ASN A 754 26.27 56.57 4.67
CA ASN A 754 27.08 57.80 4.82
C ASN A 754 28.63 57.79 4.62
N HIS A 755 28.98 58.05 3.34
CA HIS A 755 29.77 59.24 2.93
C HIS A 755 31.31 59.36 3.16
N ARG A 756 32.00 59.57 2.01
CA ARG A 756 33.16 60.47 1.73
C ARG A 756 34.63 59.98 1.79
N ARG A 757 35.24 60.09 0.59
CA ARG A 757 36.63 60.52 0.24
C ARG A 757 37.80 59.51 0.29
N PHE A 758 38.39 59.32 -0.91
CA PHE A 758 39.83 59.33 -1.29
C PHE A 758 40.89 59.34 -0.16
N GLN A 759 42.04 58.64 -0.26
CA GLN A 759 43.01 58.70 -1.39
C GLN A 759 43.87 57.42 -1.60
N THR A 760 44.43 57.29 -2.81
CA THR A 760 45.53 56.38 -3.28
C THR A 760 46.93 56.87 -2.82
N PRO A 761 48.10 56.17 -3.01
CA PRO A 761 48.48 55.10 -3.97
C PRO A 761 49.17 53.87 -3.27
N VAL A 762 49.90 52.88 -3.86
CA VAL A 762 50.88 52.77 -4.99
C VAL A 762 50.87 51.33 -5.60
N ARG A 763 51.52 51.12 -6.77
CA ARG A 763 51.67 49.82 -7.52
C ARG A 763 53.14 49.30 -7.43
N PRO A 764 53.68 48.38 -8.29
CA PRO A 764 53.09 47.34 -9.16
C PRO A 764 53.75 45.94 -9.02
N TYR A 765 53.22 44.92 -9.70
CA TYR A 765 53.90 44.17 -10.77
C TYR A 765 52.86 43.38 -11.61
N SER A 766 53.26 42.73 -12.72
CA SER A 766 52.35 42.56 -13.87
C SER A 766 52.52 41.28 -14.72
N VAL A 767 51.39 40.70 -15.17
CA VAL A 767 51.26 39.90 -16.42
C VAL A 767 49.92 40.28 -17.12
N ARG A 768 49.75 39.92 -18.41
CA ARG A 768 48.74 40.38 -19.41
C ARG A 768 48.33 39.20 -20.33
N ILE A 769 47.26 39.18 -21.13
CA ILE A 769 45.94 39.89 -21.30
C ILE A 769 45.23 39.17 -22.50
N ILE A 770 43.92 39.15 -22.81
CA ILE A 770 42.67 39.81 -22.37
C ILE A 770 41.66 38.66 -21.96
N GLY A 771 40.33 38.55 -22.09
CA GLY A 771 39.19 39.30 -22.69
C GLY A 771 38.60 38.65 -23.96
N ASN A 772 37.34 38.86 -24.35
CA ASN A 772 36.21 39.55 -23.69
C ASN A 772 34.86 39.01 -24.20
N ILE A 773 33.78 39.23 -23.44
CA ILE A 773 32.37 39.08 -23.87
C ILE A 773 31.80 40.47 -24.20
N VAL A 774 30.88 40.57 -25.17
CA VAL A 774 29.65 41.43 -25.19
C VAL A 774 29.08 41.55 -26.63
N PHE A 775 27.74 41.63 -26.71
CA PHE A 775 26.80 41.90 -27.83
C PHE A 775 25.93 40.69 -28.26
N GLN A 776 24.62 40.83 -28.50
CA GLN A 776 23.55 41.58 -27.81
C GLN A 776 22.20 40.91 -28.16
N LEU A 777 21.17 41.06 -27.33
CA LEU A 777 19.81 40.60 -27.62
C LEU A 777 19.13 41.49 -28.68
N ALA A 778 18.52 40.89 -29.72
CA ALA A 778 17.13 41.11 -30.16
C ALA A 778 16.86 40.73 -31.63
N SER A 779 16.02 39.72 -31.87
CA SER A 779 15.01 39.74 -32.95
C SER A 779 13.87 38.77 -32.63
N ILE A 780 12.67 39.10 -33.12
CA ILE A 780 11.44 38.29 -33.01
C ILE A 780 10.85 38.17 -34.43
N ASN A 781 10.12 37.08 -34.69
CA ASN A 781 9.40 36.69 -35.91
C ASN A 781 10.19 35.86 -36.95
N GLY A 782 9.47 34.96 -37.64
CA GLY A 782 9.52 35.06 -39.11
C GLY A 782 9.89 33.87 -40.00
N ASN A 783 9.41 32.65 -39.70
CA ASN A 783 8.81 31.72 -40.69
C ASN A 783 9.52 31.38 -42.04
N ARG A 784 9.60 30.07 -42.37
CA ARG A 784 9.99 29.44 -43.67
C ARG A 784 11.48 29.50 -44.07
N GLY A 785 11.97 28.47 -44.79
CA GLY A 785 13.25 28.54 -45.53
C GLY A 785 14.00 27.21 -45.65
N THR A 786 13.67 26.44 -46.68
CA THR A 786 14.27 25.19 -47.15
C THR A 786 15.80 25.19 -47.41
N ASP A 787 16.38 23.97 -47.31
CA ASP A 787 17.45 23.39 -48.15
C ASP A 787 18.95 23.27 -47.73
N ALA A 788 19.45 22.05 -48.02
CA ALA A 788 20.78 21.67 -48.53
C ALA A 788 22.06 21.73 -47.64
N TYR A 789 22.28 20.64 -46.89
CA TYR A 789 23.63 20.21 -46.43
C TYR A 789 24.46 19.57 -47.56
N ARG A 790 25.60 20.16 -47.94
CA ARG A 790 26.76 19.55 -48.67
C ARG A 790 28.02 20.42 -48.41
N LEU A 791 29.26 19.93 -48.34
CA LEU A 791 29.87 18.58 -48.47
C LEU A 791 31.34 18.59 -47.94
N ILE A 792 32.02 17.41 -47.91
CA ILE A 792 33.50 17.19 -47.91
C ILE A 792 34.23 17.60 -46.60
N SER A 793 34.64 16.69 -45.69
CA SER A 793 35.74 15.67 -45.72
C SER A 793 37.16 16.26 -45.54
N LYS A 794 38.19 15.56 -45.00
CA LYS A 794 38.58 14.14 -45.21
C LYS A 794 39.70 13.69 -44.24
N ARG A 795 40.10 12.40 -44.34
CA ARG A 795 41.32 11.73 -43.79
C ARG A 795 41.30 11.26 -42.33
N ASP A 796 42.05 10.24 -41.90
CA ASP A 796 42.77 9.05 -42.49
C ASP A 796 43.22 8.18 -41.27
N THR A 797 43.56 6.88 -41.25
CA THR A 797 43.71 5.79 -42.26
C THR A 797 43.72 4.38 -41.59
N LYS A 798 43.51 3.32 -42.38
CA LYS A 798 44.08 1.94 -42.26
C LYS A 798 43.52 0.94 -41.20
N ALA A 799 43.89 -0.33 -41.43
CA ALA A 799 43.52 -1.57 -40.72
C ALA A 799 44.67 -2.59 -40.83
N GLU A 800 44.64 -3.72 -40.10
CA GLU A 800 45.45 -4.91 -40.47
C GLU A 800 45.01 -6.27 -39.87
N ASN A 801 45.15 -7.33 -40.70
CA ASN A 801 45.42 -8.76 -40.40
C ASN A 801 44.34 -9.73 -39.85
N ARG A 802 44.62 -11.04 -40.03
CA ARG A 802 43.72 -12.23 -40.02
C ARG A 802 44.26 -13.41 -39.17
N LYS A 803 43.36 -14.30 -38.72
CA LYS A 803 43.38 -15.81 -38.75
C LYS A 803 42.10 -16.31 -38.04
N ILE A 804 41.30 -17.31 -38.46
CA ILE A 804 41.52 -18.64 -39.10
C ILE A 804 42.12 -19.69 -38.13
N ILE A 805 41.26 -20.41 -37.39
CA ILE A 805 41.13 -21.89 -37.24
C ILE A 805 39.66 -22.14 -36.78
N GLU A 806 38.79 -23.04 -37.26
CA GLU A 806 38.75 -24.02 -38.38
C GLU A 806 38.83 -25.53 -38.01
N SER A 807 37.65 -26.18 -37.84
CA SER A 807 37.34 -27.64 -37.86
C SER A 807 37.67 -28.55 -36.65
N GLU A 808 37.10 -29.77 -36.72
CA GLU A 808 37.33 -31.00 -35.91
C GLU A 808 36.94 -31.04 -34.41
N TYR A 809 35.86 -31.77 -34.11
CA TYR A 809 36.00 -33.09 -33.48
C TYR A 809 34.85 -34.03 -33.89
N SER A 810 35.20 -35.19 -34.42
CA SER A 810 34.30 -36.30 -34.74
C SER A 810 34.78 -37.59 -34.07
N GLU A 811 34.00 -38.67 -34.27
CA GLU A 811 34.26 -40.07 -33.86
C GLU A 811 33.78 -40.50 -32.46
N GLY A 812 33.24 -41.71 -32.40
CA GLY A 812 32.59 -42.29 -31.21
C GLY A 812 31.47 -43.28 -31.55
N CYS A 813 31.82 -44.48 -32.05
CA CYS A 813 30.88 -45.55 -32.40
C CYS A 813 30.06 -46.05 -31.18
N GLY A 814 28.87 -46.68 -31.31
CA GLY A 814 28.08 -47.03 -32.49
C GLY A 814 27.38 -48.40 -32.35
N TRP A 815 26.28 -48.61 -33.09
CA TRP A 815 25.48 -49.88 -33.21
C TRP A 815 24.63 -50.26 -31.95
N ASN A 816 23.48 -50.95 -32.04
CA ASN A 816 22.87 -51.64 -33.19
C ASN A 816 21.31 -51.76 -33.17
N THR A 817 20.70 -51.78 -34.37
CA THR A 817 19.40 -52.37 -34.81
C THR A 817 18.17 -52.52 -33.87
N THR A 818 17.05 -51.88 -34.24
CA THR A 818 15.85 -52.46 -34.97
C THR A 818 14.84 -51.30 -35.25
N ARG A 819 14.42 -50.95 -36.48
CA ARG A 819 13.39 -51.57 -37.37
C ARG A 819 12.11 -52.02 -36.64
N SER A 820 10.88 -51.68 -37.07
CA SER A 820 10.43 -50.94 -38.26
C SER A 820 8.94 -50.55 -38.19
N LEU A 821 8.56 -49.52 -38.97
CA LEU A 821 7.36 -49.34 -39.83
C LEU A 821 6.77 -47.91 -39.72
N ASP A 822 5.94 -47.41 -40.64
CA ASP A 822 6.10 -47.24 -42.11
C ASP A 822 5.03 -46.23 -42.61
N ARG A 823 5.36 -45.38 -43.61
CA ARG A 823 4.46 -44.48 -44.39
C ARG A 823 3.74 -43.33 -43.64
N ALA A 824 3.27 -42.26 -44.31
CA ALA A 824 3.27 -41.96 -45.76
C ALA A 824 3.68 -40.50 -46.05
N ASP A 825 4.39 -40.28 -47.15
CA ASP A 825 4.63 -38.95 -47.74
C ASP A 825 3.37 -38.40 -48.44
N TRP A 826 3.23 -37.06 -48.47
CA TRP A 826 2.45 -36.36 -49.51
C TRP A 826 3.22 -35.13 -50.02
N PHE A 827 3.06 -34.84 -51.31
CA PHE A 827 3.91 -33.92 -52.07
C PHE A 827 3.56 -32.44 -51.88
N VAL A 828 4.57 -31.58 -52.06
CA VAL A 828 4.41 -30.15 -52.38
C VAL A 828 4.43 -29.97 -53.90
N PRO A 829 3.35 -29.45 -54.54
CA PRO A 829 3.39 -28.97 -55.92
C PRO A 829 3.98 -27.55 -56.00
N CYS A 830 4.75 -27.27 -57.05
CA CYS A 830 5.27 -25.94 -57.33
C CYS A 830 4.14 -25.00 -57.82
N VAL A 831 4.04 -23.79 -57.25
CA VAL A 831 3.15 -22.73 -57.72
C VAL A 831 3.87 -21.91 -58.80
N GLN A 832 3.26 -21.79 -59.97
CA GLN A 832 3.77 -20.97 -61.08
C GLN A 832 3.47 -19.48 -60.86
N GLU A 833 4.25 -18.61 -61.51
CA GLU A 833 4.03 -17.17 -61.49
C GLU A 833 2.66 -16.78 -62.07
N GLY A 834 1.76 -16.31 -61.20
CA GLY A 834 0.48 -15.72 -61.57
C GLY A 834 0.22 -14.51 -60.66
N GLY A 835 0.24 -13.31 -61.23
CA GLY A 835 0.24 -12.06 -60.45
C GLY A 835 -1.04 -11.87 -59.63
N MET A 836 -0.89 -11.85 -58.30
CA MET A 836 -1.90 -11.33 -57.38
C MET A 836 -1.52 -9.92 -56.91
N ASP A 837 -2.55 -9.09 -56.69
CA ASP A 837 -2.42 -7.74 -56.16
C ASP A 837 -1.93 -7.78 -54.70
N THR A 838 -0.73 -7.24 -54.45
CA THR A 838 -0.04 -7.31 -53.16
C THR A 838 -0.44 -6.20 -52.17
N SER A 839 -1.40 -5.32 -52.53
CA SER A 839 -1.75 -4.11 -51.75
C SER A 839 -2.28 -4.37 -50.33
N ALA A 840 -2.62 -5.61 -49.96
CA ALA A 840 -2.97 -6.00 -48.60
C ALA A 840 -1.77 -6.44 -47.74
N ALA A 841 -0.66 -6.86 -48.35
CA ALA A 841 0.48 -7.47 -47.64
C ALA A 841 1.38 -6.46 -46.91
N GLU A 842 1.38 -5.19 -47.35
CA GLU A 842 2.23 -4.12 -46.81
C GLU A 842 1.80 -3.58 -45.42
N LYS A 843 0.81 -4.21 -44.78
CA LYS A 843 0.26 -3.82 -43.46
C LYS A 843 0.45 -4.86 -42.34
N LEU A 844 1.31 -5.85 -42.52
CA LEU A 844 1.67 -6.76 -41.41
C LEU A 844 2.47 -6.01 -40.32
N PRO A 845 2.10 -6.11 -39.03
CA PRO A 845 2.87 -5.50 -37.94
C PRO A 845 4.32 -6.01 -37.90
N GLN A 846 5.27 -5.12 -37.57
CA GLN A 846 6.65 -5.53 -37.33
C GLN A 846 6.75 -6.34 -36.03
N ILE A 847 7.63 -7.34 -36.04
CA ILE A 847 7.94 -8.16 -34.86
C ILE A 847 8.75 -7.30 -33.87
N ILE A 848 8.36 -7.31 -32.60
CA ILE A 848 8.97 -6.52 -31.53
C ILE A 848 9.87 -7.42 -30.67
N ASP A 849 11.14 -7.06 -30.49
CA ASP A 849 12.14 -7.90 -29.79
C ASP A 849 11.92 -8.10 -28.27
N LYS A 850 10.78 -7.66 -27.71
CA LYS A 850 10.41 -7.79 -26.28
C LYS A 850 9.26 -8.76 -26.01
N VAL A 851 9.04 -9.71 -26.93
CA VAL A 851 7.85 -10.57 -26.99
C VAL A 851 7.42 -11.19 -25.65
N ASP A 852 8.33 -11.78 -24.88
CA ASP A 852 7.96 -12.68 -23.76
C ASP A 852 7.19 -11.99 -22.63
N PHE A 853 7.38 -10.68 -22.44
CA PHE A 853 6.68 -9.87 -21.44
C PHE A 853 5.33 -9.32 -21.94
N GLU A 854 5.26 -8.89 -23.20
CA GLU A 854 4.06 -8.28 -23.80
C GLU A 854 2.90 -9.28 -23.96
N TYR A 855 3.21 -10.59 -23.92
CA TYR A 855 2.24 -11.68 -24.03
C TYR A 855 2.03 -12.49 -22.73
N ASP A 856 2.81 -12.31 -21.66
CA ASP A 856 2.60 -13.00 -20.39
C ASP A 856 1.67 -12.21 -19.45
N ALA A 857 0.38 -12.52 -19.49
CA ALA A 857 -0.62 -11.87 -18.64
C ALA A 857 -0.32 -11.93 -17.14
N VAL A 858 0.47 -12.89 -16.66
CA VAL A 858 0.86 -12.96 -15.24
C VAL A 858 1.97 -11.97 -14.92
N ASN A 859 3.03 -11.93 -15.71
CA ASN A 859 4.14 -11.02 -15.44
C ASN A 859 3.80 -9.57 -15.82
N TRP A 860 2.96 -9.37 -16.86
CA TRP A 860 2.32 -8.08 -17.16
C TRP A 860 1.48 -7.55 -16.00
N LEU A 861 0.72 -8.41 -15.31
CA LEU A 861 -0.08 -7.96 -14.18
C LEU A 861 0.77 -7.72 -12.92
N LYS A 862 1.85 -8.46 -12.68
CA LYS A 862 2.82 -8.11 -11.61
C LYS A 862 3.51 -6.75 -11.82
N SER A 863 3.74 -6.34 -13.07
CA SER A 863 4.28 -5.01 -13.37
C SER A 863 3.26 -3.87 -13.24
N ASN A 864 1.98 -4.18 -12.96
CA ASN A 864 0.89 -3.23 -12.83
C ASN A 864 0.11 -3.34 -11.50
N LYS A 865 0.34 -4.39 -10.71
CA LYS A 865 -0.23 -4.69 -9.37
C LYS A 865 0.79 -5.51 -8.57
N ASP A 866 0.92 -5.26 -7.27
CA ASP A 866 1.78 -6.09 -6.42
C ASP A 866 1.25 -7.52 -6.28
N GLU A 867 2.18 -8.44 -5.97
CA GLU A 867 2.02 -9.88 -5.82
C GLU A 867 1.69 -10.69 -7.11
N PRO A 868 2.06 -11.99 -7.16
CA PRO A 868 2.76 -12.80 -6.15
C PRO A 868 4.21 -13.15 -6.52
N LYS A 869 4.94 -13.72 -5.56
CA LYS A 869 6.40 -14.00 -5.60
C LYS A 869 6.88 -14.74 -6.86
N THR A 870 6.11 -15.66 -7.43
CA THR A 870 6.45 -16.31 -8.72
C THR A 870 5.29 -16.29 -9.71
N ALA A 871 5.60 -16.53 -11.00
CA ALA A 871 4.54 -16.65 -12.02
C ALA A 871 3.73 -17.95 -11.87
N ALA A 872 4.26 -18.98 -11.21
CA ALA A 872 3.52 -20.20 -10.90
C ALA A 872 2.44 -19.94 -9.83
N ASP A 873 2.73 -19.11 -8.84
CA ASP A 873 1.79 -18.79 -7.75
C ASP A 873 0.55 -18.04 -8.25
N ALA A 874 0.70 -17.11 -9.18
CA ALA A 874 -0.44 -16.42 -9.79
C ALA A 874 -1.33 -17.39 -10.59
N ARG A 875 -0.72 -18.28 -11.39
CA ARG A 875 -1.45 -19.29 -12.19
C ARG A 875 -2.13 -20.33 -11.29
N ARG A 876 -1.57 -20.60 -10.10
CA ARG A 876 -2.20 -21.39 -9.03
C ARG A 876 -3.37 -20.66 -8.37
N LYS A 877 -3.16 -19.45 -7.81
CA LYS A 877 -4.25 -18.63 -7.21
C LYS A 877 -5.41 -18.46 -8.20
N LEU A 878 -5.15 -18.19 -9.47
CA LEU A 878 -6.17 -18.08 -10.53
C LEU A 878 -6.98 -19.37 -10.72
N ARG A 879 -6.31 -20.51 -10.94
CA ARG A 879 -6.99 -21.81 -11.09
C ARG A 879 -7.84 -22.12 -9.86
N GLU A 880 -7.34 -21.87 -8.66
CA GLU A 880 -8.09 -22.09 -7.43
C GLU A 880 -9.35 -21.21 -7.35
N VAL A 881 -9.28 -19.94 -7.75
CA VAL A 881 -10.47 -19.05 -7.75
C VAL A 881 -11.48 -19.49 -8.80
N LEU A 882 -11.06 -19.73 -10.05
CA LEU A 882 -11.94 -20.22 -11.12
C LEU A 882 -12.55 -21.59 -10.76
N ARG A 883 -11.79 -22.45 -10.08
CA ARG A 883 -12.28 -23.73 -9.55
C ARG A 883 -13.33 -23.54 -8.47
N ARG A 884 -13.06 -22.70 -7.45
CA ARG A 884 -14.00 -22.43 -6.34
C ARG A 884 -15.30 -21.81 -6.86
N GLN A 885 -15.24 -20.91 -7.85
CA GLN A 885 -16.43 -20.36 -8.54
C GLN A 885 -17.16 -21.43 -9.38
N SER A 886 -16.43 -22.23 -10.16
CA SER A 886 -16.99 -23.34 -10.96
C SER A 886 -17.72 -24.36 -10.08
N ASP A 887 -17.11 -24.81 -9.00
CA ASP A 887 -17.70 -25.76 -8.06
C ASP A 887 -18.83 -25.13 -7.22
N ALA A 888 -18.89 -23.81 -7.09
CA ALA A 888 -20.09 -23.12 -6.59
C ALA A 888 -21.22 -23.10 -7.63
N CYS A 889 -20.94 -22.73 -8.88
CA CYS A 889 -21.92 -22.78 -9.98
C CYS A 889 -22.48 -24.19 -10.19
N ARG A 890 -21.64 -25.23 -10.22
CA ARG A 890 -22.09 -26.64 -10.30
C ARG A 890 -23.06 -26.97 -9.16
N ARG A 891 -22.71 -26.68 -7.90
CA ARG A 891 -23.58 -26.94 -6.74
C ARG A 891 -24.90 -26.16 -6.79
N ASN A 892 -24.86 -24.90 -7.22
CA ASN A 892 -26.05 -24.05 -7.36
C ASN A 892 -27.01 -24.57 -8.44
N GLU A 893 -26.50 -24.95 -9.62
CA GLU A 893 -27.36 -25.48 -10.68
C GLU A 893 -27.81 -26.93 -10.41
N ILE A 894 -27.04 -27.75 -9.70
CA ILE A 894 -27.52 -29.06 -9.19
C ILE A 894 -28.74 -28.89 -8.26
N ALA A 895 -28.78 -27.81 -7.47
CA ALA A 895 -29.89 -27.52 -6.58
C ALA A 895 -31.12 -26.92 -7.29
N LEU A 896 -31.01 -26.55 -8.57
CA LEU A 896 -32.00 -25.74 -9.30
C LEU A 896 -32.36 -26.28 -10.70
N GLY A 897 -31.74 -27.36 -11.14
CA GLY A 897 -31.94 -28.00 -12.43
C GLY A 897 -31.22 -29.35 -12.55
N ARG A 898 -31.05 -29.85 -13.78
CA ARG A 898 -30.30 -31.06 -14.11
C ARG A 898 -29.07 -30.74 -14.98
N PRO A 899 -28.03 -30.09 -14.45
CA PRO A 899 -26.76 -29.98 -15.17
C PRO A 899 -26.06 -31.35 -15.22
N GLU A 900 -25.31 -31.58 -16.28
CA GLU A 900 -24.60 -32.85 -16.52
C GLU A 900 -23.14 -32.58 -16.84
N PHE A 901 -22.24 -33.39 -16.28
CA PHE A 901 -20.80 -33.08 -16.21
C PHE A 901 -19.95 -34.17 -16.83
N ASN A 902 -18.81 -33.78 -17.40
CA ASN A 902 -17.84 -34.66 -18.06
C ASN A 902 -18.46 -35.55 -19.16
N ILE A 903 -19.38 -35.01 -19.96
CA ILE A 903 -19.97 -35.71 -21.11
C ILE A 903 -18.88 -35.89 -22.18
N PRO A 904 -18.42 -37.11 -22.48
CA PRO A 904 -17.24 -37.31 -23.31
C PRO A 904 -17.57 -37.12 -24.79
N TYR A 905 -16.68 -36.42 -25.51
CA TYR A 905 -16.63 -36.44 -26.97
C TYR A 905 -15.36 -37.13 -27.51
N GLY A 906 -14.29 -37.16 -26.70
CA GLY A 906 -13.02 -37.83 -27.00
C GLY A 906 -12.52 -38.68 -25.83
N ARG A 907 -11.21 -38.59 -25.53
CA ARG A 907 -10.55 -39.31 -24.44
C ARG A 907 -10.91 -38.73 -23.06
N PRO A 908 -11.37 -39.54 -22.09
CA PRO A 908 -11.66 -39.08 -20.73
C PRO A 908 -10.37 -38.68 -19.99
N GLY A 909 -10.33 -37.45 -19.46
CA GLY A 909 -9.15 -36.75 -18.94
C GLY A 909 -8.61 -37.20 -17.57
N ALA A 910 -8.55 -38.50 -17.31
CA ALA A 910 -8.03 -39.05 -16.05
C ALA A 910 -6.50 -38.84 -15.84
N ASP A 911 -5.80 -38.27 -16.82
CA ASP A 911 -4.35 -38.12 -16.86
C ASP A 911 -3.84 -36.68 -16.61
N SER A 912 -4.73 -35.72 -16.34
CA SER A 912 -4.43 -34.28 -16.20
C SER A 912 -3.81 -33.62 -17.44
N GLN A 913 -4.00 -34.19 -18.63
CA GLN A 913 -3.46 -33.67 -19.90
C GLN A 913 -4.53 -32.93 -20.72
N GLY A 914 -5.60 -32.45 -20.08
CA GLY A 914 -6.79 -31.88 -20.72
C GLY A 914 -7.88 -32.93 -20.96
N THR A 915 -9.14 -32.53 -20.76
CA THR A 915 -10.30 -33.43 -20.77
C THR A 915 -11.14 -33.22 -22.03
N GLU A 916 -11.23 -34.23 -22.92
CA GLU A 916 -12.08 -34.17 -24.13
C GLU A 916 -13.55 -34.49 -23.80
N ALA A 917 -14.14 -33.62 -22.98
CA ALA A 917 -15.50 -33.68 -22.51
C ALA A 917 -16.10 -32.26 -22.36
N PHE A 918 -17.41 -32.19 -22.12
CA PHE A 918 -18.10 -30.95 -21.81
C PHE A 918 -19.03 -31.08 -20.60
N ASP A 919 -19.26 -29.95 -19.94
CA ASP A 919 -20.26 -29.77 -18.89
C ASP A 919 -21.43 -28.98 -19.48
N TRP A 920 -22.66 -29.51 -19.38
CA TRP A 920 -23.87 -28.98 -20.00
C TRP A 920 -24.88 -28.51 -18.94
N PHE A 921 -25.38 -27.28 -19.08
CA PHE A 921 -26.28 -26.64 -18.12
C PHE A 921 -27.56 -26.16 -18.83
N PRO A 922 -28.75 -26.70 -18.46
CA PRO A 922 -30.03 -26.27 -19.05
C PRO A 922 -30.45 -24.87 -18.57
N PRO A 923 -31.27 -24.14 -19.33
CA PRO A 923 -31.88 -22.91 -18.87
C PRO A 923 -32.84 -23.20 -17.71
N ARG A 924 -32.93 -22.29 -16.74
CA ARG A 924 -33.85 -22.43 -15.60
C ARG A 924 -35.34 -22.38 -15.99
N LYS A 925 -35.63 -21.92 -17.20
CA LYS A 925 -36.94 -21.97 -17.83
C LYS A 925 -36.75 -22.12 -19.34
N TRP A 926 -37.32 -23.17 -19.93
CA TRP A 926 -37.27 -23.38 -21.37
C TRP A 926 -38.02 -22.27 -22.14
N PRO A 927 -37.42 -21.70 -23.21
CA PRO A 927 -38.09 -20.77 -24.10
C PRO A 927 -39.06 -21.48 -25.05
N ILE A 928 -40.00 -20.73 -25.65
CA ILE A 928 -41.12 -21.30 -26.41
C ILE A 928 -40.77 -21.66 -27.87
N ASN A 929 -39.85 -20.93 -28.49
CA ASN A 929 -39.58 -21.03 -29.94
C ASN A 929 -38.13 -21.45 -30.26
N ALA A 930 -37.15 -20.80 -29.62
CA ALA A 930 -35.73 -20.97 -29.89
C ALA A 930 -34.93 -20.81 -28.60
N VAL A 931 -33.81 -21.52 -28.50
CA VAL A 931 -32.90 -21.48 -27.34
C VAL A 931 -31.49 -21.12 -27.79
N HIS A 932 -30.83 -20.27 -27.00
CA HIS A 932 -29.46 -19.83 -27.23
C HIS A 932 -28.51 -20.81 -26.52
N LEU A 933 -27.60 -21.41 -27.28
CA LEU A 933 -26.57 -22.37 -26.82
C LEU A 933 -25.22 -21.67 -26.82
N ILE A 934 -24.70 -21.36 -25.62
CA ILE A 934 -23.42 -20.69 -25.44
C ILE A 934 -22.36 -21.76 -25.14
N VAL A 935 -21.43 -21.99 -26.08
CA VAL A 935 -20.30 -22.90 -25.88
C VAL A 935 -19.05 -22.09 -25.57
N TYR A 936 -18.46 -22.30 -24.39
CA TYR A 936 -17.27 -21.60 -23.92
C TYR A 936 -16.01 -22.48 -24.02
N ILE A 937 -15.05 -22.02 -24.83
CA ILE A 937 -13.71 -22.58 -24.95
C ILE A 937 -12.76 -21.78 -24.04
N HIS A 938 -12.07 -22.46 -23.13
CA HIS A 938 -11.25 -21.80 -22.13
C HIS A 938 -9.89 -21.30 -22.64
N GLY A 939 -9.35 -20.31 -21.94
CA GLY A 939 -7.99 -19.79 -22.15
C GLY A 939 -6.91 -20.63 -21.46
N GLY A 940 -5.76 -20.00 -21.18
CA GLY A 940 -4.62 -20.64 -20.50
C GLY A 940 -3.47 -21.05 -21.42
N TYR A 941 -3.27 -20.31 -22.53
CA TYR A 941 -2.16 -20.49 -23.49
C TYR A 941 -2.02 -21.94 -23.98
N TRP A 942 -3.15 -22.58 -24.30
CA TRP A 942 -3.26 -23.95 -24.83
C TRP A 942 -2.64 -25.06 -23.95
N ARG A 943 -2.16 -24.73 -22.73
CA ARG A 943 -1.34 -25.61 -21.87
C ARG A 943 -1.73 -25.59 -20.38
N ALA A 944 -2.79 -24.87 -20.04
CA ALA A 944 -3.29 -24.71 -18.68
C ALA A 944 -4.79 -24.40 -18.69
N ILE A 945 -5.42 -24.56 -17.51
CA ILE A 945 -6.89 -24.62 -17.32
C ILE A 945 -7.46 -25.89 -17.99
N ASP A 946 -8.49 -26.49 -17.39
CA ASP A 946 -9.22 -27.65 -17.93
C ASP A 946 -10.68 -27.57 -17.44
N LEU A 947 -11.58 -28.40 -17.98
CA LEU A 947 -13.04 -28.39 -17.74
C LEU A 947 -13.49 -28.14 -16.28
N PRO A 948 -12.83 -28.68 -15.22
CA PRO A 948 -13.20 -28.39 -13.83
C PRO A 948 -13.14 -26.91 -13.43
N GLU A 949 -12.34 -26.08 -14.12
CA GLU A 949 -12.20 -24.64 -13.87
C GLU A 949 -13.09 -23.74 -14.76
N CYS A 950 -13.88 -24.32 -15.68
CA CYS A 950 -14.46 -23.59 -16.81
C CYS A 950 -15.96 -23.25 -16.70
N THR A 951 -16.61 -23.50 -15.56
CA THR A 951 -18.07 -23.33 -15.39
C THR A 951 -18.46 -22.17 -14.48
N ASN A 952 -17.50 -21.29 -14.18
CA ASN A 952 -17.59 -20.22 -13.18
C ASN A 952 -18.65 -19.14 -13.47
N PHE A 953 -19.26 -19.11 -14.67
CA PHE A 953 -20.36 -18.19 -15.00
C PHE A 953 -21.56 -18.89 -15.66
N ALA A 954 -21.72 -20.22 -15.48
CA ALA A 954 -22.88 -20.95 -15.98
C ALA A 954 -24.21 -20.41 -15.42
N THR A 955 -24.25 -20.15 -14.10
CA THR A 955 -25.45 -19.71 -13.37
C THR A 955 -26.10 -18.43 -13.95
N PRO A 956 -25.36 -17.34 -14.25
CA PRO A 956 -25.94 -16.19 -14.94
C PRO A 956 -26.52 -16.47 -16.34
N ILE A 957 -25.94 -17.39 -17.11
CA ILE A 957 -26.43 -17.74 -18.46
C ILE A 957 -27.74 -18.55 -18.37
N THR A 958 -27.82 -19.53 -17.45
CA THR A 958 -29.04 -20.33 -17.25
C THR A 958 -30.18 -19.50 -16.66
N GLN A 959 -29.87 -18.47 -15.87
CA GLN A 959 -30.82 -17.46 -15.39
C GLN A 959 -31.36 -16.56 -16.51
N ALA A 960 -30.52 -16.20 -17.49
CA ALA A 960 -30.95 -15.45 -18.68
C ALA A 960 -31.77 -16.30 -19.68
N GLY A 961 -31.89 -17.62 -19.46
CA GLY A 961 -32.64 -18.52 -20.34
C GLY A 961 -31.82 -19.14 -21.49
N GLY A 962 -30.48 -19.00 -21.45
CA GLY A 962 -29.58 -19.73 -22.33
C GLY A 962 -29.21 -21.12 -21.79
N ILE A 963 -28.80 -22.02 -22.69
CA ILE A 963 -28.01 -23.20 -22.35
C ILE A 963 -26.55 -22.75 -22.26
N PHE A 964 -25.84 -23.15 -21.21
CA PHE A 964 -24.39 -22.96 -21.12
C PHE A 964 -23.66 -24.30 -21.25
N VAL A 965 -22.57 -24.31 -22.01
CA VAL A 965 -21.67 -25.45 -22.15
C VAL A 965 -20.24 -24.99 -21.98
N ALA A 966 -19.53 -25.58 -21.02
CA ALA A 966 -18.07 -25.47 -20.97
C ALA A 966 -17.47 -26.68 -21.67
N VAL A 967 -16.51 -26.46 -22.58
CA VAL A 967 -15.81 -27.55 -23.30
C VAL A 967 -14.32 -27.55 -22.95
N GLY A 968 -13.81 -28.71 -22.55
CA GLY A 968 -12.37 -28.97 -22.38
C GLY A 968 -11.76 -29.53 -23.66
N TYR A 969 -10.44 -29.48 -23.77
CA TYR A 969 -9.67 -30.04 -24.88
C TYR A 969 -8.29 -30.51 -24.39
N ARG A 970 -7.57 -31.33 -25.18
CA ARG A 970 -6.23 -31.81 -24.80
C ARG A 970 -5.23 -30.65 -24.81
N LEU A 971 -4.40 -30.58 -23.77
CA LEU A 971 -3.44 -29.50 -23.57
C LEU A 971 -2.10 -29.80 -24.25
N ALA A 972 -1.45 -28.77 -24.79
CA ALA A 972 -0.09 -28.85 -25.28
C ALA A 972 0.88 -29.22 -24.13
N PRO A 973 1.86 -30.12 -24.33
CA PRO A 973 2.34 -30.66 -25.61
C PRO A 973 1.65 -31.97 -26.07
N TRP A 974 0.58 -32.41 -25.41
CA TRP A 974 -0.05 -33.72 -25.64
C TRP A 974 -0.96 -33.76 -26.88
N GLN A 975 -1.45 -32.60 -27.29
CA GLN A 975 -2.02 -32.34 -28.60
C GLN A 975 -1.33 -31.09 -29.18
N THR A 976 -1.13 -31.03 -30.49
CA THR A 976 -0.59 -29.82 -31.13
C THR A 976 -1.67 -28.74 -31.28
N ILE A 977 -1.27 -27.47 -31.27
CA ILE A 977 -2.16 -26.34 -31.51
C ILE A 977 -2.87 -26.41 -32.88
N HIS A 978 -2.29 -27.13 -33.85
CA HIS A 978 -2.88 -27.43 -35.15
C HIS A 978 -4.00 -28.49 -35.09
N GLU A 979 -3.99 -29.39 -34.11
CA GLU A 979 -4.98 -30.48 -33.98
C GLU A 979 -6.17 -30.12 -33.08
N MET A 980 -5.97 -29.27 -32.07
CA MET A 980 -7.03 -28.85 -31.13
C MET A 980 -8.31 -28.37 -31.85
N PRO A 981 -8.25 -27.53 -32.92
CA PRO A 981 -9.44 -27.08 -33.63
C PRO A 981 -10.25 -28.21 -34.26
N ARG A 982 -9.58 -29.26 -34.76
CA ARG A 982 -10.24 -30.40 -35.41
C ARG A 982 -11.01 -31.26 -34.39
N GLN A 983 -10.46 -31.42 -33.18
CA GLN A 983 -11.21 -32.09 -32.10
C GLN A 983 -12.34 -31.22 -31.55
N LEU A 984 -12.21 -29.88 -31.61
CA LEU A 984 -13.31 -28.98 -31.25
C LEU A 984 -14.45 -29.00 -32.29
N CYS A 985 -14.21 -29.28 -33.57
CA CYS A 985 -15.30 -29.56 -34.54
C CYS A 985 -16.10 -30.82 -34.15
N VAL A 986 -15.41 -31.88 -33.71
CA VAL A 986 -16.05 -33.10 -33.18
C VAL A 986 -16.84 -32.79 -31.91
N ALA A 987 -16.26 -32.00 -31.00
CA ALA A 987 -16.93 -31.55 -29.79
C ALA A 987 -18.20 -30.75 -30.08
N LEU A 988 -18.16 -29.75 -30.97
CA LEU A 988 -19.33 -28.94 -31.34
C LEU A 988 -20.43 -29.78 -32.00
N THR A 989 -20.06 -30.74 -32.84
CA THR A 989 -21.00 -31.72 -33.40
C THR A 989 -21.68 -32.52 -32.28
N HIS A 990 -20.92 -33.10 -31.36
CA HIS A 990 -21.46 -33.84 -30.20
C HIS A 990 -22.32 -32.95 -29.29
N ILE A 991 -21.93 -31.69 -29.06
CA ILE A 991 -22.65 -30.76 -28.18
C ILE A 991 -24.02 -30.40 -28.76
N ILE A 992 -24.16 -30.16 -30.07
CA ILE A 992 -25.48 -29.94 -30.69
C ILE A 992 -26.30 -31.23 -30.66
N ASP A 993 -25.73 -32.35 -31.11
CA ASP A 993 -26.40 -33.64 -31.14
C ASP A 993 -26.92 -34.06 -29.75
N TYR A 994 -26.21 -33.70 -28.69
CA TYR A 994 -26.61 -33.91 -27.30
C TYR A 994 -27.68 -32.91 -26.86
N THR A 995 -27.49 -31.62 -27.16
CA THR A 995 -28.40 -30.53 -26.80
C THR A 995 -29.79 -30.73 -27.39
N GLU A 996 -29.91 -31.10 -28.66
CA GLU A 996 -31.21 -31.35 -29.30
C GLU A 996 -31.93 -32.54 -28.67
N LYS A 997 -31.22 -33.63 -28.39
CA LYS A 997 -31.78 -34.80 -27.70
C LYS A 997 -32.26 -34.45 -26.29
N ARG A 998 -31.57 -33.54 -25.57
CA ARG A 998 -32.02 -33.04 -24.27
C ARG A 998 -33.22 -32.09 -24.38
N ILE A 999 -33.26 -31.22 -25.39
CA ILE A 999 -34.43 -30.37 -25.68
C ILE A 999 -35.68 -31.21 -25.95
N GLU A 1000 -35.59 -32.22 -26.81
CA GLU A 1000 -36.70 -33.11 -27.14
C GLU A 1000 -37.20 -33.89 -25.90
N GLN A 1001 -36.28 -34.34 -25.05
CA GLN A 1001 -36.61 -35.07 -23.81
C GLN A 1001 -37.26 -34.20 -22.73
N GLU A 1002 -36.76 -32.98 -22.50
CA GLU A 1002 -37.24 -32.10 -21.41
C GLU A 1002 -38.39 -31.18 -21.84
N THR A 1003 -38.64 -30.97 -23.15
CA THR A 1003 -39.71 -30.08 -23.66
C THR A 1003 -40.75 -30.77 -24.55
N HIS A 1004 -40.52 -32.02 -24.96
CA HIS A 1004 -41.35 -32.77 -25.93
C HIS A 1004 -41.60 -32.00 -27.24
N SER A 1005 -40.69 -31.08 -27.59
CA SER A 1005 -40.79 -30.14 -28.68
C SER A 1005 -39.42 -29.98 -29.35
N GLN A 1006 -39.39 -29.63 -30.64
CA GLN A 1006 -38.16 -29.26 -31.33
C GLN A 1006 -38.03 -27.73 -31.33
N LEU A 1007 -37.25 -27.19 -30.39
CA LEU A 1007 -36.88 -25.78 -30.34
C LEU A 1007 -35.72 -25.51 -31.31
N GLN A 1008 -35.71 -24.36 -31.98
CA GLN A 1008 -34.55 -23.95 -32.78
C GLN A 1008 -33.36 -23.66 -31.86
N VAL A 1009 -32.25 -24.39 -32.04
CA VAL A 1009 -30.98 -24.06 -31.38
C VAL A 1009 -30.28 -22.93 -32.16
N LYS A 1010 -29.78 -21.92 -31.45
CA LYS A 1010 -28.83 -20.93 -31.96
C LYS A 1010 -27.51 -21.12 -31.26
N LEU A 1011 -26.44 -21.46 -31.98
CA LEU A 1011 -25.11 -21.64 -31.41
C LEU A 1011 -24.39 -20.28 -31.32
N HIS A 1012 -23.78 -20.03 -30.16
CA HIS A 1012 -22.92 -18.88 -29.90
C HIS A 1012 -21.59 -19.40 -29.34
N LEU A 1013 -20.49 -19.15 -30.05
CA LEU A 1013 -19.16 -19.66 -29.69
C LEU A 1013 -18.36 -18.58 -28.95
N MET A 1014 -18.04 -18.84 -27.69
CA MET A 1014 -17.36 -17.90 -26.79
C MET A 1014 -15.96 -18.40 -26.46
N GLY A 1015 -14.97 -17.51 -26.46
CA GLY A 1015 -13.60 -17.86 -26.14
C GLY A 1015 -12.86 -16.75 -25.40
N HIS A 1016 -11.91 -17.13 -24.55
CA HIS A 1016 -11.01 -16.21 -23.85
C HIS A 1016 -9.54 -16.55 -24.14
N SER A 1017 -8.70 -15.57 -24.48
CA SER A 1017 -7.26 -15.78 -24.69
C SER A 1017 -7.01 -16.86 -25.76
N ALA A 1018 -6.28 -17.93 -25.43
CA ALA A 1018 -6.14 -19.12 -26.27
C ALA A 1018 -7.48 -19.77 -26.71
N GLY A 1019 -8.56 -19.60 -25.94
CA GLY A 1019 -9.90 -20.05 -26.33
C GLY A 1019 -10.55 -19.19 -27.40
N ALA A 1020 -10.23 -17.89 -27.47
CA ALA A 1020 -10.69 -17.01 -28.56
C ALA A 1020 -9.94 -17.29 -29.87
N HIS A 1021 -8.66 -17.64 -29.77
CA HIS A 1021 -7.88 -18.23 -30.88
C HIS A 1021 -8.57 -19.52 -31.38
N LEU A 1022 -8.77 -20.49 -30.49
CA LEU A 1022 -9.33 -21.79 -30.84
C LEU A 1022 -10.76 -21.70 -31.37
N ALA A 1023 -11.59 -20.77 -30.88
CA ALA A 1023 -12.94 -20.54 -31.40
C ALA A 1023 -12.91 -20.22 -32.91
N LEU A 1024 -12.01 -19.31 -33.33
CA LEU A 1024 -11.90 -18.91 -34.74
C LEU A 1024 -11.18 -19.97 -35.58
N GLU A 1025 -10.16 -20.64 -35.05
CA GLU A 1025 -9.54 -21.80 -35.72
C GLU A 1025 -10.51 -22.97 -35.90
N THR A 1026 -11.45 -23.19 -34.98
CA THR A 1026 -12.43 -24.29 -35.08
C THR A 1026 -13.42 -24.03 -36.22
N VAL A 1027 -13.84 -22.77 -36.41
CA VAL A 1027 -14.61 -22.34 -37.59
C VAL A 1027 -13.79 -22.58 -38.86
N MET A 1028 -12.50 -22.25 -38.88
CA MET A 1028 -11.63 -22.50 -40.03
C MET A 1028 -11.42 -23.99 -40.33
N ALA A 1029 -11.25 -24.83 -39.31
CA ALA A 1029 -11.12 -26.27 -39.46
C ALA A 1029 -12.41 -26.89 -40.01
N GLY A 1030 -13.58 -26.45 -39.54
CA GLY A 1030 -14.89 -26.85 -40.09
C GLY A 1030 -15.07 -26.45 -41.56
N LEU A 1031 -14.71 -25.20 -41.91
CA LEU A 1031 -14.74 -24.72 -43.30
C LEU A 1031 -13.81 -25.50 -44.23
N GLN A 1032 -12.64 -25.94 -43.74
CA GLN A 1032 -11.75 -26.83 -44.48
C GLN A 1032 -12.29 -28.26 -44.59
N ALA A 1033 -12.95 -28.77 -43.56
CA ALA A 1033 -13.50 -30.13 -43.52
C ALA A 1033 -14.75 -30.32 -44.39
N GLN A 1034 -15.47 -29.25 -44.74
CA GLN A 1034 -16.69 -29.29 -45.58
C GLN A 1034 -16.50 -29.76 -47.03
N GLN A 1035 -15.29 -30.20 -47.45
CA GLN A 1035 -15.16 -31.02 -48.65
C GLN A 1035 -15.62 -32.47 -48.45
N ASP A 1036 -15.62 -32.99 -47.21
CA ASP A 1036 -16.01 -34.37 -46.88
C ASP A 1036 -17.05 -34.48 -45.72
N SER A 1037 -17.13 -33.52 -44.79
CA SER A 1037 -18.04 -33.62 -43.63
C SER A 1037 -19.21 -32.65 -43.66
N ASN A 1038 -20.38 -33.13 -43.23
CA ASN A 1038 -21.65 -32.39 -43.27
C ASN A 1038 -21.90 -31.65 -41.94
N ASP A 1039 -20.88 -30.91 -41.48
CA ASP A 1039 -20.81 -30.26 -40.16
C ASP A 1039 -21.95 -29.24 -39.96
N ARG A 1040 -23.04 -29.73 -39.37
CA ARG A 1040 -24.28 -28.97 -39.18
C ARG A 1040 -24.09 -27.74 -38.28
N TRP A 1041 -23.28 -27.86 -37.23
CA TRP A 1041 -23.08 -26.81 -36.23
C TRP A 1041 -22.61 -25.48 -36.81
N LEU A 1042 -21.89 -25.50 -37.92
CA LEU A 1042 -21.39 -24.29 -38.58
C LEU A 1042 -22.51 -23.50 -39.29
N LYS A 1043 -23.66 -24.12 -39.58
CA LYS A 1043 -24.86 -23.45 -40.14
C LYS A 1043 -25.77 -22.88 -39.04
N ASP A 1044 -25.68 -23.44 -37.84
CA ASP A 1044 -26.46 -23.02 -36.67
C ASP A 1044 -25.69 -21.98 -35.81
N LEU A 1045 -24.44 -21.65 -36.16
CA LEU A 1045 -23.56 -20.66 -35.52
C LEU A 1045 -23.99 -19.22 -35.84
N GLY A 1046 -24.72 -18.59 -34.93
CA GLY A 1046 -25.17 -17.20 -35.07
C GLY A 1046 -24.18 -16.15 -34.55
N THR A 1047 -23.28 -16.49 -33.63
CA THR A 1047 -22.40 -15.48 -32.98
C THR A 1047 -21.06 -16.03 -32.53
N MET A 1048 -20.02 -15.20 -32.58
CA MET A 1048 -18.72 -15.41 -31.92
C MET A 1048 -18.42 -14.29 -30.92
N VAL A 1049 -17.95 -14.65 -29.73
CA VAL A 1049 -17.55 -13.73 -28.66
C VAL A 1049 -16.09 -14.01 -28.30
N LEU A 1050 -15.20 -13.10 -28.70
CA LEU A 1050 -13.76 -13.32 -28.73
C LEU A 1050 -13.06 -12.34 -27.77
N ILE A 1051 -12.74 -12.82 -26.56
CA ILE A 1051 -12.16 -12.01 -25.48
C ILE A 1051 -10.63 -12.18 -25.44
N ALA A 1052 -9.89 -11.07 -25.54
CA ALA A 1052 -8.43 -10.98 -25.35
C ALA A 1052 -7.61 -11.99 -26.19
N GLY A 1053 -8.06 -12.27 -27.42
CA GLY A 1053 -7.56 -13.37 -28.24
C GLY A 1053 -6.18 -13.15 -28.86
N ILE A 1054 -5.52 -14.26 -29.19
CA ILE A 1054 -4.25 -14.30 -29.92
C ILE A 1054 -4.56 -14.73 -31.37
N TYR A 1055 -4.49 -13.79 -32.31
CA TYR A 1055 -4.81 -14.00 -33.73
C TYR A 1055 -3.57 -14.10 -34.62
N ASP A 1056 -2.41 -13.62 -34.15
CA ASP A 1056 -1.10 -13.96 -34.69
C ASP A 1056 -0.27 -14.71 -33.64
N VAL A 1057 0.05 -15.96 -33.96
CA VAL A 1057 0.79 -16.92 -33.12
C VAL A 1057 2.29 -16.87 -33.42
N ARG A 1058 2.74 -16.22 -34.51
CA ARG A 1058 4.19 -16.08 -34.84
C ARG A 1058 5.05 -15.58 -33.68
N PRO A 1059 4.64 -14.58 -32.87
CA PRO A 1059 5.42 -14.14 -31.72
C PRO A 1059 5.65 -15.25 -30.69
N MET A 1060 4.70 -16.19 -30.54
CA MET A 1060 4.79 -17.29 -29.56
C MET A 1060 6.05 -18.14 -29.73
N VAL A 1061 6.59 -18.26 -30.95
CA VAL A 1061 7.83 -19.00 -31.23
C VAL A 1061 8.99 -18.56 -30.33
N HIS A 1062 9.03 -17.27 -29.98
CA HIS A 1062 10.08 -16.61 -29.20
C HIS A 1062 9.76 -16.47 -27.70
N THR A 1063 8.74 -17.17 -27.19
CA THR A 1063 8.27 -17.07 -25.80
C THR A 1063 8.47 -18.37 -25.00
N PHE A 1064 8.47 -18.29 -23.66
CA PHE A 1064 8.43 -19.49 -22.79
C PHE A 1064 7.19 -20.36 -23.04
N ILE A 1065 6.14 -19.81 -23.67
CA ILE A 1065 4.91 -20.53 -24.01
C ILE A 1065 5.24 -21.65 -25.02
N ASN A 1066 6.22 -21.43 -25.92
CA ASN A 1066 6.63 -22.39 -26.94
C ASN A 1066 7.17 -23.71 -26.38
N THR A 1067 7.64 -23.75 -25.12
CA THR A 1067 8.08 -24.99 -24.46
C THR A 1067 6.99 -26.09 -24.45
N ALA A 1068 5.71 -25.72 -24.54
CA ALA A 1068 4.62 -26.66 -24.79
C ALA A 1068 4.17 -26.71 -26.26
N LEU A 1069 4.10 -25.58 -26.97
CA LEU A 1069 3.58 -25.54 -28.35
C LEU A 1069 4.50 -26.21 -29.37
N ARG A 1070 5.83 -26.19 -29.12
CA ARG A 1070 6.87 -26.83 -29.95
C ARG A 1070 6.89 -26.37 -31.42
N LEU A 1071 6.48 -25.12 -31.67
CA LEU A 1071 6.53 -24.46 -32.98
C LEU A 1071 7.98 -24.17 -33.35
N ARG A 1072 8.42 -24.63 -34.53
CA ARG A 1072 9.82 -24.64 -34.97
C ARG A 1072 10.20 -23.47 -35.86
N SER A 1073 9.23 -22.85 -36.54
CA SER A 1073 9.43 -21.67 -37.38
C SER A 1073 8.26 -20.69 -37.28
N ALA A 1074 8.48 -19.46 -37.75
CA ALA A 1074 7.41 -18.49 -37.93
C ALA A 1074 6.33 -19.01 -38.89
N ASP A 1075 6.67 -19.82 -39.90
CA ASP A 1075 5.70 -20.38 -40.86
C ASP A 1075 4.79 -21.43 -40.21
N GLU A 1076 5.34 -22.28 -39.34
CA GLU A 1076 4.56 -23.27 -38.58
C GLU A 1076 3.60 -22.60 -37.58
N ALA A 1077 4.02 -21.47 -36.98
CA ALA A 1077 3.18 -20.63 -36.16
C ALA A 1077 2.14 -19.83 -36.98
N TRP A 1078 2.52 -19.36 -38.17
CA TRP A 1078 1.62 -18.66 -39.10
C TRP A 1078 0.51 -19.57 -39.61
N ALA A 1079 0.82 -20.83 -39.92
CA ALA A 1079 -0.17 -21.86 -40.28
C ALA A 1079 -1.21 -22.12 -39.17
N CYS A 1080 -0.94 -21.67 -37.93
CA CYS A 1080 -1.83 -21.72 -36.77
C CYS A 1080 -2.36 -20.34 -36.35
N SER A 1081 -2.15 -19.28 -37.14
CA SER A 1081 -2.57 -17.90 -36.84
C SER A 1081 -3.92 -17.57 -37.50
N PRO A 1082 -5.00 -17.28 -36.75
CA PRO A 1082 -6.29 -16.88 -37.32
C PRO A 1082 -6.22 -15.71 -38.31
N LEU A 1083 -5.23 -14.82 -38.16
CA LEU A 1083 -4.99 -13.70 -39.07
C LEU A 1083 -4.77 -14.14 -40.54
N ARG A 1084 -4.27 -15.37 -40.78
CA ARG A 1084 -4.05 -15.91 -42.13
C ARG A 1084 -5.34 -16.09 -42.95
N LEU A 1085 -6.51 -16.14 -42.30
CA LEU A 1085 -7.81 -16.13 -42.96
C LEU A 1085 -7.97 -14.91 -43.89
N PHE A 1086 -7.35 -13.78 -43.53
CA PHE A 1086 -7.52 -12.51 -44.22
C PHE A 1086 -6.46 -12.27 -45.30
N THR A 1087 -5.42 -13.11 -45.37
CA THR A 1087 -4.30 -12.98 -46.32
C THR A 1087 -4.18 -14.18 -47.28
N ASP A 1088 -4.36 -15.41 -46.78
CA ASP A 1088 -3.93 -16.63 -47.48
C ASP A 1088 -5.11 -17.51 -47.96
N PHE A 1089 -6.32 -17.30 -47.41
CA PHE A 1089 -7.46 -18.19 -47.64
C PHE A 1089 -8.33 -17.80 -48.87
N PRO A 1090 -8.99 -18.78 -49.52
CA PRO A 1090 -9.97 -18.51 -50.58
C PRO A 1090 -11.14 -17.66 -50.09
N LYS A 1091 -11.48 -16.61 -50.86
CA LYS A 1091 -12.54 -15.63 -50.54
C LYS A 1091 -13.93 -16.26 -50.38
N ASP A 1092 -14.15 -17.46 -50.91
CA ASP A 1092 -15.39 -18.23 -50.78
C ASP A 1092 -15.63 -18.82 -49.39
N HIS A 1093 -14.59 -19.01 -48.56
CA HIS A 1093 -14.79 -19.48 -47.17
C HIS A 1093 -15.35 -18.35 -46.29
N PHE A 1094 -14.88 -17.11 -46.47
CA PHE A 1094 -15.40 -15.94 -45.75
C PHE A 1094 -16.88 -15.65 -46.10
N ARG A 1095 -17.35 -16.03 -47.30
CA ARG A 1095 -18.78 -15.98 -47.66
C ARG A 1095 -19.65 -16.87 -46.79
N GLN A 1096 -19.13 -18.00 -46.32
CA GLN A 1096 -19.90 -18.90 -45.44
C GLN A 1096 -20.05 -18.32 -44.03
N MET A 1097 -19.05 -17.56 -43.57
CA MET A 1097 -19.08 -16.84 -42.28
C MET A 1097 -19.90 -15.54 -42.31
N SER A 1098 -20.47 -15.14 -43.46
CA SER A 1098 -20.98 -13.78 -43.66
C SER A 1098 -22.24 -13.42 -42.86
N HIS A 1099 -22.87 -14.40 -42.23
CA HIS A 1099 -24.07 -14.28 -41.40
C HIS A 1099 -23.77 -14.25 -39.88
N ILE A 1100 -22.51 -14.41 -39.48
CA ILE A 1100 -22.09 -14.55 -38.08
C ILE A 1100 -21.91 -13.16 -37.45
N ASP A 1101 -22.54 -12.93 -36.31
CA ASP A 1101 -22.26 -11.76 -35.46
C ASP A 1101 -20.94 -11.94 -34.69
N VAL A 1102 -20.04 -10.96 -34.67
CA VAL A 1102 -18.74 -11.06 -33.97
C VAL A 1102 -18.53 -9.91 -32.99
N LEU A 1103 -18.29 -10.24 -31.72
CA LEU A 1103 -17.88 -9.29 -30.68
C LEU A 1103 -16.43 -9.54 -30.28
N PHE A 1104 -15.56 -8.57 -30.57
CA PHE A 1104 -14.18 -8.55 -30.06
C PHE A 1104 -14.13 -7.77 -28.74
N ALA A 1105 -13.73 -8.41 -27.66
CA ALA A 1105 -13.63 -7.79 -26.35
C ALA A 1105 -12.21 -7.87 -25.77
N TRP A 1106 -11.82 -6.90 -24.95
CA TRP A 1106 -10.57 -6.93 -24.18
C TRP A 1106 -10.73 -6.12 -22.89
N ALA A 1107 -9.91 -6.41 -21.89
CA ALA A 1107 -9.84 -5.70 -20.63
C ALA A 1107 -9.02 -4.40 -20.77
N GLU A 1108 -9.32 -3.38 -19.98
CA GLU A 1108 -8.55 -2.12 -19.98
C GLU A 1108 -7.08 -2.31 -19.54
N TYR A 1109 -6.82 -3.32 -18.71
CA TYR A 1109 -5.48 -3.69 -18.24
C TYR A 1109 -4.99 -5.05 -18.80
N ASP A 1110 -5.54 -5.51 -19.93
CA ASP A 1110 -4.97 -6.63 -20.68
C ASP A 1110 -3.51 -6.35 -21.10
N PRO A 1111 -2.70 -7.39 -21.39
CA PRO A 1111 -1.37 -7.21 -21.97
C PRO A 1111 -1.42 -6.43 -23.28
N PRO A 1112 -0.46 -5.52 -23.57
CA PRO A 1112 -0.56 -4.61 -24.71
C PRO A 1112 -0.70 -5.34 -26.04
N ALA A 1113 -0.06 -6.51 -26.18
CA ALA A 1113 -0.19 -7.32 -27.37
C ALA A 1113 -1.56 -7.97 -27.54
N LEU A 1114 -2.26 -8.36 -26.46
CA LEU A 1114 -3.62 -8.91 -26.55
C LEU A 1114 -4.66 -7.82 -26.85
N ILE A 1115 -4.46 -6.61 -26.30
CA ILE A 1115 -5.22 -5.42 -26.68
C ILE A 1115 -4.99 -5.10 -28.16
N GLN A 1116 -3.73 -5.01 -28.59
CA GLN A 1116 -3.34 -4.66 -29.96
C GLN A 1116 -3.85 -5.69 -30.97
N GLN A 1117 -3.64 -6.98 -30.72
CA GLN A 1117 -4.15 -8.04 -31.61
C GLN A 1117 -5.68 -8.06 -31.66
N SER A 1118 -6.40 -7.82 -30.55
CA SER A 1118 -7.88 -7.73 -30.56
C SER A 1118 -8.39 -6.49 -31.32
N GLN A 1119 -7.71 -5.36 -31.19
CA GLN A 1119 -8.00 -4.16 -31.97
C GLN A 1119 -7.70 -4.34 -33.46
N ASP A 1120 -6.56 -4.92 -33.83
CA ASP A 1120 -6.18 -5.08 -35.23
C ASP A 1120 -7.01 -6.17 -35.91
N MET A 1121 -7.31 -7.26 -35.21
CA MET A 1121 -8.21 -8.29 -35.72
C MET A 1121 -9.63 -7.74 -35.94
N SER A 1122 -10.17 -6.94 -35.01
CA SER A 1122 -11.49 -6.32 -35.23
C SER A 1122 -11.50 -5.33 -36.40
N LYS A 1123 -10.43 -4.54 -36.60
CA LYS A 1123 -10.26 -3.66 -37.78
C LYS A 1123 -10.23 -4.48 -39.07
N ILE A 1124 -9.38 -5.50 -39.13
CA ILE A 1124 -9.17 -6.34 -40.33
C ILE A 1124 -10.44 -7.12 -40.67
N TYR A 1125 -11.11 -7.72 -39.69
CA TYR A 1125 -12.38 -8.42 -39.89
C TYR A 1125 -13.47 -7.45 -40.42
N ALA A 1126 -13.59 -6.26 -39.83
CA ALA A 1126 -14.54 -5.23 -40.27
C ALA A 1126 -14.20 -4.61 -41.64
N GLU A 1127 -12.91 -4.54 -42.02
CA GLU A 1127 -12.46 -4.13 -43.35
C GLU A 1127 -12.77 -5.22 -44.39
N TYR A 1128 -12.52 -6.50 -44.09
CA TYR A 1128 -12.85 -7.63 -44.97
C TYR A 1128 -14.36 -7.77 -45.20
N SER A 1129 -15.16 -7.60 -44.14
CA SER A 1129 -16.63 -7.60 -44.19
C SER A 1129 -17.16 -6.53 -45.16
N LYS A 1130 -16.53 -5.36 -45.22
CA LYS A 1130 -16.89 -4.28 -46.15
C LYS A 1130 -16.36 -4.54 -47.56
N THR A 1131 -15.06 -4.79 -47.70
CA THR A 1131 -14.34 -4.82 -48.98
C THR A 1131 -14.60 -6.08 -49.79
N TYR A 1132 -14.78 -7.23 -49.13
CA TYR A 1132 -15.00 -8.53 -49.78
C TYR A 1132 -16.34 -9.18 -49.44
N GLY A 1133 -16.97 -8.80 -48.33
CA GLY A 1133 -18.35 -9.17 -48.02
C GLY A 1133 -19.39 -8.37 -48.82
N GLY A 1134 -19.19 -7.07 -49.04
CA GLY A 1134 -20.10 -6.23 -49.83
C GLY A 1134 -21.54 -6.26 -49.29
N GLN A 1135 -22.52 -6.51 -50.16
CA GLN A 1135 -23.93 -6.71 -49.76
C GLN A 1135 -24.24 -8.13 -49.24
N LEU A 1136 -23.26 -9.03 -49.15
CA LEU A 1136 -23.43 -10.42 -48.72
C LEU A 1136 -23.05 -10.64 -47.24
N TYR A 1137 -22.37 -9.68 -46.59
CA TYR A 1137 -22.14 -9.71 -45.14
C TYR A 1137 -23.36 -9.12 -44.42
N THR A 1138 -24.02 -9.93 -43.61
CA THR A 1138 -25.26 -9.60 -42.89
C THR A 1138 -25.11 -9.62 -41.38
N GLY A 1139 -24.02 -10.21 -40.86
CA GLY A 1139 -23.68 -10.14 -39.44
C GLY A 1139 -23.24 -8.74 -39.00
N ARG A 1140 -23.12 -8.57 -37.69
CA ARG A 1140 -22.56 -7.40 -37.00
C ARG A 1140 -21.11 -7.64 -36.62
N VAL A 1141 -20.31 -6.58 -36.57
CA VAL A 1141 -18.97 -6.61 -35.96
C VAL A 1141 -18.91 -5.48 -34.93
N GLU A 1142 -18.79 -5.84 -33.66
CA GLU A 1142 -18.75 -4.91 -32.53
C GLU A 1142 -17.46 -5.09 -31.72
N THR A 1143 -17.06 -4.03 -31.01
CA THR A 1143 -15.91 -4.03 -30.10
C THR A 1143 -16.30 -3.56 -28.71
N TYR A 1144 -15.64 -4.07 -27.67
CA TYR A 1144 -15.89 -3.67 -26.29
C TYR A 1144 -14.61 -3.69 -25.44
N CYS A 1145 -14.36 -2.60 -24.69
CA CYS A 1145 -13.30 -2.52 -23.71
C CYS A 1145 -13.91 -2.59 -22.30
N ALA A 1146 -13.61 -3.66 -21.56
CA ALA A 1146 -14.07 -3.84 -20.20
C ALA A 1146 -13.25 -2.94 -19.24
N LYS A 1147 -13.88 -1.86 -18.79
CA LYS A 1147 -13.24 -0.80 -17.99
C LYS A 1147 -12.93 -1.26 -16.57
N TYR A 1148 -11.76 -0.84 -16.09
CA TYR A 1148 -11.19 -1.18 -14.77
C TYR A 1148 -10.90 -2.68 -14.53
N GLU A 1149 -11.07 -3.55 -15.52
CA GLU A 1149 -10.77 -4.98 -15.45
C GLU A 1149 -9.41 -5.32 -16.10
N ASP A 1150 -8.92 -6.53 -15.80
CA ASP A 1150 -7.72 -7.15 -16.36
C ASP A 1150 -7.99 -8.57 -16.90
N HIS A 1151 -6.99 -9.19 -17.53
CA HIS A 1151 -7.04 -10.51 -18.18
C HIS A 1151 -7.66 -11.65 -17.34
N PHE A 1152 -7.71 -11.52 -16.01
CA PHE A 1152 -8.24 -12.55 -15.13
C PHE A 1152 -9.55 -12.11 -14.45
N THR A 1153 -9.62 -10.87 -13.99
CA THR A 1153 -10.85 -10.30 -13.43
C THR A 1153 -11.98 -10.26 -14.46
N THR A 1154 -11.69 -10.01 -15.74
CA THR A 1154 -12.70 -10.03 -16.80
C THR A 1154 -13.43 -11.37 -16.97
N ILE A 1155 -12.77 -12.52 -16.74
CA ILE A 1155 -13.45 -13.84 -16.74
C ILE A 1155 -13.99 -14.22 -15.37
N MET A 1156 -13.38 -13.76 -14.27
CA MET A 1156 -13.85 -14.01 -12.91
C MET A 1156 -15.13 -13.24 -12.56
N ASN A 1157 -15.30 -12.02 -13.11
CA ASN A 1157 -16.45 -11.17 -12.83
C ASN A 1157 -17.73 -11.65 -13.53
N LEU A 1158 -17.63 -12.46 -14.59
CA LEU A 1158 -18.79 -13.06 -15.27
C LEU A 1158 -19.66 -13.87 -14.28
N ASN A 1159 -19.05 -14.48 -13.25
CA ASN A 1159 -19.75 -15.15 -12.14
C ASN A 1159 -20.81 -14.25 -11.46
N ASN A 1160 -20.57 -12.94 -11.41
CA ASN A 1160 -21.31 -11.98 -10.61
C ASN A 1160 -22.59 -11.46 -11.32
N GLY A 1161 -22.93 -12.01 -12.49
CA GLY A 1161 -24.13 -11.64 -13.23
C GLY A 1161 -24.08 -10.27 -13.90
N THR A 1162 -25.19 -9.86 -14.49
CA THR A 1162 -25.32 -8.62 -15.28
C THR A 1162 -25.23 -7.33 -14.46
N SER A 1163 -25.39 -7.44 -13.13
CA SER A 1163 -25.16 -6.38 -12.15
C SER A 1163 -23.69 -6.28 -11.71
N GLY A 1164 -22.93 -7.37 -11.79
CA GLY A 1164 -21.54 -7.46 -11.33
C GLY A 1164 -20.48 -7.55 -12.44
N SER A 1165 -20.87 -7.71 -13.71
CA SER A 1165 -19.98 -7.59 -14.87
C SER A 1165 -20.67 -6.87 -16.02
N ALA A 1166 -20.08 -5.73 -16.41
CA ALA A 1166 -20.53 -4.96 -17.57
C ALA A 1166 -20.25 -5.71 -18.90
N LEU A 1167 -19.17 -6.52 -18.95
CA LEU A 1167 -18.90 -7.38 -20.10
C LEU A 1167 -19.97 -8.47 -20.24
N LEU A 1168 -20.35 -9.17 -19.16
CA LEU A 1168 -21.40 -10.20 -19.26
C LEU A 1168 -22.73 -9.60 -19.74
N LYS A 1169 -23.11 -8.43 -19.21
CA LYS A 1169 -24.28 -7.70 -19.68
C LYS A 1169 -24.18 -7.41 -21.19
N LYS A 1170 -23.04 -6.87 -21.66
CA LYS A 1170 -22.82 -6.60 -23.09
C LYS A 1170 -22.87 -7.86 -23.95
N ILE A 1171 -22.35 -8.99 -23.48
CA ILE A 1171 -22.38 -10.29 -24.17
C ILE A 1171 -23.82 -10.76 -24.35
N LEU A 1172 -24.64 -10.70 -23.30
CA LEU A 1172 -26.04 -11.14 -23.36
C LEU A 1172 -26.91 -10.21 -24.23
N GLU A 1173 -26.71 -8.90 -24.14
CA GLU A 1173 -27.31 -7.91 -25.06
C GLU A 1173 -26.90 -8.15 -26.53
N PHE A 1174 -25.63 -8.52 -26.78
CA PHE A 1174 -25.15 -8.80 -28.13
C PHE A 1174 -25.74 -10.10 -28.70
N ILE A 1175 -25.84 -11.14 -27.88
CA ILE A 1175 -26.42 -12.45 -28.24
C ILE A 1175 -27.96 -12.39 -28.37
N GLY A 1176 -28.62 -11.39 -27.75
CA GLY A 1176 -30.08 -11.26 -27.74
C GLY A 1176 -30.77 -12.07 -26.64
N LEU A 1177 -30.11 -12.28 -25.51
CA LEU A 1177 -30.66 -12.88 -24.28
C LEU A 1177 -31.12 -11.84 -23.24
N LEU A 1178 -30.94 -10.55 -23.52
CA LEU A 1178 -31.48 -9.39 -22.80
C LEU A 1178 -32.12 -8.42 -23.78
#